data_AF-A0A7K7XCH8-F1
#
_entry.id   AF-A0A7K7XCH8-F1
#
_cell.length_a   1.000
_cell.length_b   1.000
_cell.length_c   1.000
_cell.angle_alpha   90.00
_cell.angle_beta   90.00
_cell.angle_gamma   90.00
#
_symmetry.space_group_name_H-M   'P 1'
#
loop_
_entity.id
_entity.type
_entity.pdbx_description
1 polymer ?
#
loop_
_entity_poly.entity_id
_entity_poly.type
_entity_poly.pdbx_seq_one_letter_code
_entity_poly.pdbx_strand_id
1 'polypeptide(L)'
;MEAVPRMPMIWLDLKEAGEFAFNAASAVSVPRDFEGCSTLRKYLGQLHFLQSRIPMGNGQDAAVPVTWTEIFSGKAVTHEDIKYEQACVLYNLGALHSMLGAMDKRVSEECAAGAFTYLRDHFPHSYSVDMSHQILSLNINLMLGQAQECLLEKSMLDNRKSFLVARISAQVVDYYKEACRALENSETASLLGKIQKDWKKLVQMKIYYFAAVAHLHMGKQAEEQQKFGERVIYFQSALDKLNEAIKLAKGQPETVQEALRFTMDVIGGKYNSAKKDNDFIYHEAVPALDTLQSVKGAPLVKALPVNPTDPAVTGPDIFAKLVPMAAHEASSLYRCVRAPAGAGRDGRDGMGGPSVPTPGLPCSRLWLPTAGFVPGTTVSTPGPPPTSSPRVPPVLSGVFTDVEASLKEIRDLLEEDEAQERKLQELLGRVPPAPGSPPGLAEVSKECSKYLELHEKASFTNTELHRAMNLHLGNLRLLGGPLEQVRAALPTPSLSEDDKQVLQNLKRILAKVQEMRDQRMSLEQQLREMIQKDDITTSLVTTDRSEMKKLFEEQLKKYDQLKVYLEQNLAAQENVLKALTDANVKYAAVRKALAEVEHKWNTTVQTLVASYEAYEDLMKKSQEGKDFYTDLEGKAAKLLERARAACQASEAHRQQLLER
;
A
#
# COMPACT_ATOMS: atom_id res chain seq x y z
N MET A 1 -53.47 -22.39 -28.01
CA MET A 1 -52.77 -21.09 -27.91
C MET A 1 -51.26 -21.27 -27.73
N GLU A 2 -50.77 -22.38 -27.18
CA GLU A 2 -49.32 -22.65 -27.02
C GLU A 2 -48.50 -22.57 -28.32
N ALA A 3 -49.09 -22.97 -29.46
CA ALA A 3 -48.44 -22.97 -30.77
C ALA A 3 -48.97 -21.87 -31.72
N VAL A 4 -49.43 -20.74 -31.18
CA VAL A 4 -49.98 -19.66 -32.00
C VAL A 4 -48.90 -19.07 -32.92
N PRO A 5 -49.19 -18.85 -34.22
CA PRO A 5 -48.28 -18.12 -35.11
C PRO A 5 -47.99 -16.72 -34.57
N ARG A 6 -46.78 -16.25 -34.84
CA ARG A 6 -46.23 -15.02 -34.27
C ARG A 6 -46.66 -13.82 -35.11
N MET A 7 -47.15 -12.77 -34.45
CA MET A 7 -47.46 -11.51 -35.15
C MET A 7 -46.16 -10.76 -35.51
N PRO A 8 -46.16 -10.00 -36.62
CA PRO A 8 -45.03 -9.15 -36.96
C PRO A 8 -44.87 -8.02 -35.93
N MET A 9 -43.62 -7.63 -35.74
CA MET A 9 -43.18 -6.59 -34.82
C MET A 9 -42.79 -5.33 -35.60
N ILE A 10 -43.04 -4.16 -35.01
CA ILE A 10 -42.59 -2.88 -35.59
C ILE A 10 -41.17 -2.63 -35.10
N TRP A 11 -40.30 -2.17 -36.00
CA TRP A 11 -39.00 -1.63 -35.65
C TRP A 11 -38.85 -0.21 -36.22
N LEU A 12 -37.89 0.52 -35.67
CA LEU A 12 -37.50 1.84 -36.15
C LEU A 12 -36.18 1.72 -36.91
N ASP A 13 -36.06 2.49 -37.99
CA ASP A 13 -34.81 2.59 -38.73
C ASP A 13 -33.80 3.48 -37.99
N LEU A 14 -32.51 3.27 -38.26
CA LEU A 14 -31.45 4.11 -37.71
C LEU A 14 -31.38 5.43 -38.49
N LYS A 15 -31.15 6.54 -37.78
CA LYS A 15 -30.83 7.84 -38.38
C LYS A 15 -29.46 7.77 -39.05
N GLU A 16 -29.33 8.46 -40.18
CA GLU A 16 -28.05 8.61 -40.89
C GLU A 16 -27.32 9.84 -40.38
N ALA A 17 -26.03 9.69 -40.03
CA ALA A 17 -25.20 10.82 -39.67
C ALA A 17 -24.55 11.42 -40.93
N GLY A 18 -24.39 12.75 -40.93
CA GLY A 18 -23.54 13.45 -41.89
C GLY A 18 -22.06 13.31 -41.54
N GLU A 19 -21.21 14.11 -42.20
CA GLU A 19 -19.78 14.19 -41.85
C GLU A 19 -19.60 14.79 -40.45
N PHE A 20 -19.00 14.02 -39.54
CA PHE A 20 -18.53 14.47 -38.24
C PHE A 20 -17.01 14.28 -38.12
N ALA A 21 -16.30 15.31 -37.65
CA ALA A 21 -14.84 15.45 -37.76
C ALA A 21 -14.01 14.47 -36.90
N PHE A 22 -14.62 13.79 -35.91
CA PHE A 22 -13.91 12.90 -34.97
C PHE A 22 -14.33 11.45 -35.13
N ASN A 23 -13.57 10.64 -35.89
CA ASN A 23 -13.53 9.16 -35.88
C ASN A 23 -14.87 8.41 -35.66
N ALA A 24 -15.99 8.98 -36.08
CA ALA A 24 -17.33 8.44 -35.89
C ALA A 24 -17.69 7.37 -36.94
N ALA A 25 -16.80 7.12 -37.91
CA ALA A 25 -17.05 6.22 -39.05
C ALA A 25 -17.54 4.82 -38.63
N SER A 26 -17.06 4.29 -37.49
CA SER A 26 -17.51 2.98 -36.97
C SER A 26 -18.82 3.01 -36.18
N ALA A 27 -19.19 4.16 -35.61
CA ALA A 27 -20.43 4.36 -34.86
C ALA A 27 -21.59 4.88 -35.73
N VAL A 28 -21.28 5.42 -36.92
CA VAL A 28 -22.27 5.87 -37.92
C VAL A 28 -22.64 4.74 -38.89
N SER A 29 -21.71 3.82 -39.17
CA SER A 29 -21.97 2.59 -39.95
C SER A 29 -21.92 1.37 -39.04
N VAL A 30 -22.94 1.24 -38.19
CA VAL A 30 -22.99 0.18 -37.16
C VAL A 30 -23.54 -1.12 -37.75
N PRO A 31 -22.87 -2.27 -37.50
CA PRO A 31 -23.43 -3.56 -37.87
C PRO A 31 -24.76 -3.78 -37.15
N ARG A 32 -25.73 -4.38 -37.85
CA ARG A 32 -27.09 -4.61 -37.34
C ARG A 32 -27.14 -5.87 -36.46
N ASP A 33 -26.31 -5.90 -35.43
CA ASP A 33 -26.15 -7.00 -34.48
C ASP A 33 -25.94 -6.49 -33.04
N PHE A 34 -25.78 -7.42 -32.10
CA PHE A 34 -25.58 -7.09 -30.68
C PHE A 34 -24.23 -6.39 -30.40
N GLU A 35 -23.23 -6.62 -31.25
CA GLU A 35 -21.92 -5.94 -31.17
C GLU A 35 -22.07 -4.45 -31.52
N GLY A 36 -22.97 -4.14 -32.47
CA GLY A 36 -23.36 -2.79 -32.81
C GLY A 36 -23.95 -2.00 -31.64
N CYS A 37 -24.79 -2.63 -30.81
CA CYS A 37 -25.31 -2.01 -29.59
C CYS A 37 -24.19 -1.62 -28.62
N SER A 38 -23.19 -2.48 -28.46
CA SER A 38 -22.04 -2.23 -27.58
C SER A 38 -21.18 -1.08 -28.13
N THR A 39 -20.99 -1.02 -29.45
CA THR A 39 -20.26 0.06 -30.13
C THR A 39 -20.95 1.42 -29.93
N LEU A 40 -22.27 1.48 -30.11
CA LEU A 40 -23.06 2.71 -29.88
C LEU A 40 -22.99 3.17 -28.41
N ARG A 41 -23.12 2.25 -27.44
CA ARG A 41 -23.01 2.60 -26.02
C ARG A 41 -21.62 3.10 -25.66
N LYS A 42 -20.58 2.46 -26.19
CA LYS A 42 -19.19 2.90 -26.02
C LYS A 42 -19.00 4.30 -26.56
N TYR A 43 -19.46 4.56 -27.78
CA TYR A 43 -19.37 5.87 -28.41
C TYR A 43 -20.12 6.94 -27.61
N LEU A 44 -21.35 6.65 -27.17
CA LEU A 44 -22.15 7.55 -26.33
C LEU A 44 -21.41 7.94 -25.04
N GLY A 45 -20.77 6.99 -24.36
CA GLY A 45 -19.99 7.28 -23.15
C GLY A 45 -18.76 8.13 -23.41
N GLN A 46 -18.02 7.86 -24.50
CA GLN A 46 -16.87 8.67 -24.88
C GLN A 46 -17.28 10.11 -25.25
N LEU A 47 -18.47 10.31 -25.83
CA LEU A 47 -19.03 11.65 -26.05
C LEU A 47 -19.36 12.37 -24.74
N HIS A 48 -19.81 11.67 -23.70
CA HIS A 48 -20.01 12.28 -22.38
C HIS A 48 -18.67 12.67 -21.74
N PHE A 49 -17.64 11.83 -21.86
CA PHE A 49 -16.28 12.18 -21.39
C PHE A 49 -15.72 13.39 -22.14
N LEU A 50 -15.90 13.46 -23.46
CA LEU A 50 -15.51 14.62 -24.25
C LEU A 50 -16.21 15.91 -23.81
N GLN A 51 -17.53 15.86 -23.64
CA GLN A 51 -18.34 17.00 -23.19
C GLN A 51 -17.91 17.53 -21.82
N SER A 52 -17.52 16.64 -20.90
CA SER A 52 -17.06 17.05 -19.56
C SER A 52 -15.74 17.84 -19.59
N ARG A 53 -14.95 17.70 -20.66
CA ARG A 53 -13.59 18.25 -20.77
C ARG A 53 -13.51 19.43 -21.73
N ILE A 54 -14.28 19.42 -22.81
CA ILE A 54 -14.28 20.45 -23.84
C ILE A 54 -15.67 21.09 -23.89
N PRO A 55 -15.77 22.43 -23.77
CA PRO A 55 -17.05 23.13 -23.83
C PRO A 55 -17.57 23.16 -25.27
N MET A 56 -18.28 22.10 -25.68
CA MET A 56 -18.87 21.89 -27.01
C MET A 56 -20.41 21.92 -27.01
N GLY A 57 -21.03 22.44 -25.96
CA GLY A 57 -22.48 22.64 -25.87
C GLY A 57 -22.96 23.82 -26.71
N ASN A 58 -24.27 23.97 -26.83
CA ASN A 58 -24.90 25.06 -27.60
C ASN A 58 -24.34 26.45 -27.22
N GLY A 59 -23.76 27.15 -28.19
CA GLY A 59 -23.19 28.49 -28.04
C GLY A 59 -21.85 28.57 -27.29
N GLN A 60 -21.13 27.46 -27.13
CA GLN A 60 -19.81 27.42 -26.51
C GLN A 60 -18.67 27.52 -27.54
N ASP A 61 -17.50 28.00 -27.13
CA ASP A 61 -16.38 28.35 -28.02
C ASP A 61 -15.84 27.19 -28.87
N ALA A 62 -15.97 25.95 -28.40
CA ALA A 62 -15.53 24.75 -29.10
C ALA A 62 -16.68 23.94 -29.71
N ALA A 63 -17.89 24.53 -29.81
CA ALA A 63 -19.00 23.90 -30.49
C ALA A 63 -18.67 23.68 -31.97
N VAL A 64 -19.01 22.50 -32.47
CA VAL A 64 -18.84 22.11 -33.87
C VAL A 64 -20.20 21.77 -34.47
N PRO A 65 -20.42 22.04 -35.77
CA PRO A 65 -21.68 21.69 -36.41
C PRO A 65 -21.84 20.17 -36.48
N VAL A 66 -22.92 19.67 -35.89
CA VAL A 66 -23.33 18.26 -35.91
C VAL A 66 -24.52 18.13 -36.86
N THR A 67 -24.40 17.31 -37.90
CA THR A 67 -25.45 17.12 -38.91
C THR A 67 -25.98 15.69 -38.91
N TRP A 68 -27.30 15.54 -38.81
CA TRP A 68 -27.99 14.25 -38.93
C TRP A 68 -29.22 14.38 -39.83
N THR A 69 -29.55 13.30 -40.51
CA THR A 69 -30.76 13.21 -41.32
C THR A 69 -31.97 12.91 -40.43
N GLU A 70 -33.01 13.72 -40.53
CA GLU A 70 -34.30 13.49 -39.89
C GLU A 70 -35.04 12.36 -40.63
N ILE A 71 -35.51 11.36 -39.88
CA ILE A 71 -35.86 10.05 -40.44
C ILE A 71 -37.19 10.05 -41.23
N PHE A 72 -38.12 10.94 -40.91
CA PHE A 72 -39.43 10.97 -41.55
C PHE A 72 -39.46 11.84 -42.81
N SER A 73 -38.76 12.97 -42.80
CA SER A 73 -38.69 13.90 -43.93
C SER A 73 -37.47 13.68 -44.84
N GLY A 74 -36.44 12.97 -44.37
CA GLY A 74 -35.18 12.78 -45.08
C GLY A 74 -34.33 14.05 -45.19
N LYS A 75 -34.64 15.10 -44.41
CA LYS A 75 -33.91 16.37 -44.44
C LYS A 75 -32.73 16.35 -43.47
N ALA A 76 -31.59 16.88 -43.91
CA ALA A 76 -30.45 17.11 -43.04
C ALA A 76 -30.74 18.27 -42.06
N VAL A 77 -30.50 18.04 -40.77
CA VAL A 77 -30.65 19.02 -39.69
C VAL A 77 -29.30 19.17 -39.00
N THR A 78 -28.81 20.40 -38.90
CA THR A 78 -27.52 20.74 -38.32
C THR A 78 -27.69 21.59 -37.07
N HIS A 79 -27.03 21.20 -35.97
CA HIS A 79 -26.97 21.97 -34.73
C HIS A 79 -25.52 22.04 -34.23
N GLU A 80 -25.11 23.18 -33.68
CA GLU A 80 -23.81 23.36 -33.03
C GLU A 80 -23.86 22.95 -31.56
N ASP A 81 -24.17 21.68 -31.29
CA ASP A 81 -24.30 21.16 -29.92
C ASP A 81 -23.93 19.67 -29.87
N ILE A 82 -22.95 19.32 -29.05
CA ILE A 82 -22.56 17.91 -28.80
C ILE A 82 -23.71 17.07 -28.24
N LYS A 83 -24.67 17.70 -27.53
CA LYS A 83 -25.85 16.98 -27.03
C LYS A 83 -26.75 16.49 -28.15
N TYR A 84 -26.75 17.15 -29.32
CA TYR A 84 -27.49 16.67 -30.48
C TYR A 84 -26.91 15.35 -31.01
N GLU A 85 -25.58 15.24 -31.04
CA GLU A 85 -24.88 13.99 -31.39
C GLU A 85 -25.26 12.88 -30.40
N GLN A 86 -25.17 13.15 -29.09
CA GLN A 86 -25.54 12.19 -28.03
C GLN A 86 -27.01 11.73 -28.18
N ALA A 87 -27.92 12.65 -28.48
CA ALA A 87 -29.33 12.36 -28.69
C ALA A 87 -29.58 11.44 -29.89
N CYS A 88 -28.93 11.71 -31.03
CA CYS A 88 -29.06 10.89 -32.24
C CYS A 88 -28.45 9.48 -32.07
N VAL A 89 -27.29 9.39 -31.42
CA VAL A 89 -26.66 8.09 -31.09
C VAL A 89 -27.56 7.27 -30.16
N LEU A 90 -28.17 7.91 -29.17
CA LEU A 90 -29.09 7.25 -28.25
C LEU A 90 -30.39 6.82 -28.94
N TYR A 91 -30.91 7.62 -29.88
CA TYR A 91 -32.02 7.22 -30.74
C TYR A 91 -31.66 5.97 -31.55
N ASN A 92 -30.49 5.96 -32.19
CA ASN A 92 -30.00 4.81 -32.96
C ASN A 92 -29.79 3.57 -32.09
N LEU A 93 -29.40 3.72 -30.83
CA LEU A 93 -29.34 2.61 -29.88
C LEU A 93 -30.73 2.01 -29.62
N GLY A 94 -31.75 2.86 -29.44
CA GLY A 94 -33.15 2.43 -29.31
C GLY A 94 -33.67 1.75 -30.58
N ALA A 95 -33.39 2.34 -31.74
CA ALA A 95 -33.77 1.81 -33.04
C ALA A 95 -33.13 0.44 -33.31
N LEU A 96 -31.82 0.30 -33.08
CA LEU A 96 -31.10 -0.96 -33.24
C LEU A 96 -31.65 -2.06 -32.31
N HIS A 97 -31.92 -1.74 -31.03
CA HIS A 97 -32.57 -2.69 -30.12
C HIS A 97 -33.97 -3.09 -30.60
N SER A 98 -34.74 -2.18 -31.21
CA SER A 98 -36.05 -2.50 -31.79
C SER A 98 -35.93 -3.44 -33.00
N MET A 99 -34.93 -3.24 -33.86
CA MET A 99 -34.66 -4.11 -35.01
C MET A 99 -34.25 -5.50 -34.55
N LEU A 100 -33.30 -5.61 -33.61
CA LEU A 100 -32.88 -6.88 -33.05
C LEU A 100 -34.04 -7.59 -32.34
N GLY A 101 -34.88 -6.84 -31.62
CA GLY A 101 -36.09 -7.37 -30.99
C GLY A 101 -37.09 -7.96 -31.98
N ALA A 102 -37.29 -7.30 -33.13
CA ALA A 102 -38.16 -7.76 -34.20
C ALA A 102 -37.58 -8.94 -35.01
N MET A 103 -36.25 -9.03 -35.12
CA MET A 103 -35.55 -10.10 -35.85
C MET A 103 -35.31 -11.36 -35.01
N ASP A 104 -35.18 -11.24 -33.69
CA ASP A 104 -34.83 -12.33 -32.79
C ASP A 104 -36.06 -13.03 -32.18
N LYS A 105 -35.84 -14.21 -31.58
CA LYS A 105 -36.81 -14.95 -30.76
C LYS A 105 -36.94 -14.36 -29.34
N ARG A 106 -37.00 -13.02 -29.20
CA ARG A 106 -37.69 -12.27 -28.12
C ARG A 106 -37.02 -12.12 -26.75
N VAL A 107 -35.89 -11.39 -26.69
CA VAL A 107 -35.34 -10.90 -25.41
C VAL A 107 -34.93 -9.42 -25.46
N SER A 108 -34.78 -8.79 -26.63
CA SER A 108 -34.12 -7.47 -26.76
C SER A 108 -35.02 -6.22 -26.74
N GLU A 109 -36.35 -6.34 -26.62
CA GLU A 109 -37.26 -5.18 -26.80
C GLU A 109 -37.34 -4.24 -25.57
N GLU A 110 -37.09 -4.73 -24.35
CA GLU A 110 -37.12 -3.90 -23.12
C GLU A 110 -35.98 -2.85 -23.08
N CYS A 111 -34.86 -3.15 -23.73
CA CYS A 111 -33.71 -2.25 -23.86
C CYS A 111 -34.01 -1.04 -24.76
N ALA A 112 -34.86 -1.20 -25.78
CA ALA A 112 -35.22 -0.11 -26.70
C ALA A 112 -36.07 0.97 -25.99
N ALA A 113 -37.05 0.55 -25.19
CA ALA A 113 -37.88 1.46 -24.40
C ALA A 113 -37.05 2.28 -23.40
N GLY A 114 -36.01 1.67 -22.83
CA GLY A 114 -35.03 2.33 -21.95
C GLY A 114 -34.31 3.50 -22.61
N ALA A 115 -33.77 3.28 -23.82
CA ALA A 115 -33.04 4.30 -24.57
C ALA A 115 -33.93 5.51 -24.90
N PHE A 116 -35.16 5.28 -25.40
CA PHE A 116 -36.08 6.38 -25.72
C PHE A 116 -36.58 7.11 -24.47
N THR A 117 -36.76 6.41 -23.34
CA THR A 117 -37.13 7.02 -22.06
C THR A 117 -36.01 7.95 -21.57
N TYR A 118 -34.76 7.47 -21.60
CA TYR A 118 -33.61 8.29 -21.21
C TYR A 118 -33.49 9.53 -22.11
N LEU A 119 -33.65 9.36 -23.42
CA LEU A 119 -33.61 10.44 -24.41
C LEU A 119 -34.66 11.52 -24.09
N ARG A 120 -35.90 11.10 -23.83
CA ARG A 120 -37.02 11.99 -23.51
C ARG A 120 -36.78 12.79 -22.21
N ASP A 121 -36.22 12.15 -21.19
CA ASP A 121 -36.14 12.77 -19.86
C ASP A 121 -34.87 13.64 -19.69
N HIS A 122 -33.77 13.34 -20.38
CA HIS A 122 -32.49 14.06 -20.25
C HIS A 122 -32.24 15.10 -21.37
N PHE A 123 -32.96 15.04 -22.48
CA PHE A 123 -32.82 15.98 -23.60
C PHE A 123 -34.15 16.72 -23.84
N PRO A 124 -34.51 17.70 -22.99
CA PRO A 124 -35.79 18.42 -23.08
C PRO A 124 -35.88 19.34 -24.31
N HIS A 125 -34.75 19.69 -24.93
CA HIS A 125 -34.74 20.46 -26.17
C HIS A 125 -34.94 19.51 -27.36
N SER A 126 -36.07 19.65 -28.07
CA SER A 126 -36.33 18.84 -29.27
C SER A 126 -35.51 19.37 -30.44
N TYR A 127 -34.39 18.71 -30.76
CA TYR A 127 -33.52 19.08 -31.88
C TYR A 127 -34.16 18.86 -33.26
N SER A 128 -34.98 17.81 -33.37
CA SER A 128 -35.67 17.39 -34.59
C SER A 128 -37.02 16.74 -34.26
N VAL A 129 -37.93 16.69 -35.24
CA VAL A 129 -39.32 16.25 -35.03
C VAL A 129 -39.45 14.78 -34.65
N ASP A 130 -38.54 13.94 -35.14
CA ASP A 130 -38.42 12.51 -34.81
C ASP A 130 -38.00 12.21 -33.38
N MET A 131 -37.39 13.18 -32.70
CA MET A 131 -36.99 13.12 -31.28
C MET A 131 -37.88 13.97 -30.38
N SER A 132 -39.04 14.42 -30.88
CA SER A 132 -40.00 15.17 -30.06
C SER A 132 -40.58 14.30 -28.93
N HIS A 133 -40.96 14.92 -27.81
CA HIS A 133 -41.56 14.22 -26.66
C HIS A 133 -42.77 13.35 -27.04
N GLN A 134 -43.59 13.81 -27.99
CA GLN A 134 -44.76 13.06 -28.47
C GLN A 134 -44.34 11.78 -29.20
N ILE A 135 -43.39 11.88 -30.14
CA ILE A 135 -42.88 10.72 -30.90
C ILE A 135 -42.12 9.75 -29.99
N LEU A 136 -41.29 10.25 -29.07
CA LEU A 136 -40.60 9.39 -28.12
C LEU A 136 -41.58 8.66 -27.19
N SER A 137 -42.66 9.31 -26.76
CA SER A 137 -43.70 8.65 -25.94
C SER A 137 -44.46 7.58 -26.74
N LEU A 138 -44.73 7.82 -28.02
CA LEU A 138 -45.25 6.80 -28.94
C LEU A 138 -44.28 5.60 -29.03
N ASN A 139 -43.00 5.85 -29.27
CA ASN A 139 -41.98 4.82 -29.40
C ASN A 139 -41.84 3.99 -28.11
N ILE A 140 -41.81 4.64 -26.94
CA ILE A 140 -41.73 3.96 -25.63
C ILE A 140 -42.91 3.02 -25.44
N ASN A 141 -44.14 3.51 -25.64
CA ASN A 141 -45.35 2.69 -25.47
C ASN A 141 -45.44 1.56 -26.48
N LEU A 142 -44.98 1.80 -27.71
CA LEU A 142 -44.93 0.77 -28.74
C LEU A 142 -43.93 -0.35 -28.37
N MET A 143 -42.72 0.01 -27.94
CA MET A 143 -41.67 -0.95 -27.53
C MET A 143 -42.08 -1.73 -26.27
N LEU A 144 -42.68 -1.07 -25.27
CA LEU A 144 -43.22 -1.76 -24.08
C LEU A 144 -44.38 -2.69 -24.44
N GLY A 145 -45.25 -2.29 -25.37
CA GLY A 145 -46.33 -3.15 -25.88
C GLY A 145 -45.79 -4.42 -26.54
N GLN A 146 -44.79 -4.30 -27.41
CA GLN A 146 -44.14 -5.44 -28.06
C GLN A 146 -43.40 -6.34 -27.07
N ALA A 147 -42.68 -5.76 -26.11
CA ALA A 147 -42.01 -6.52 -25.05
C ALA A 147 -43.02 -7.31 -24.19
N GLN A 148 -44.16 -6.69 -23.85
CA GLN A 148 -45.22 -7.35 -23.11
C GLN A 148 -45.91 -8.44 -23.95
N GLU A 149 -46.04 -8.26 -25.28
CA GLU A 149 -46.50 -9.29 -26.22
C GLU A 149 -45.54 -10.49 -26.24
N CYS A 150 -44.23 -10.24 -26.28
CA CYS A 150 -43.22 -11.29 -26.17
C CYS A 150 -43.37 -12.11 -24.88
N LEU A 151 -43.64 -11.44 -23.76
CA LEU A 151 -43.88 -12.07 -22.47
C LEU A 151 -45.21 -12.84 -22.43
N LEU A 152 -46.26 -12.32 -23.08
CA LEU A 152 -47.54 -13.01 -23.23
C LEU A 152 -47.34 -14.35 -23.95
N GLU A 153 -46.62 -14.34 -25.06
CA GLU A 153 -46.37 -15.54 -25.83
C GLU A 153 -45.54 -16.57 -25.05
N LYS A 154 -44.53 -16.11 -24.30
CA LYS A 154 -43.80 -16.97 -23.36
C LYS A 154 -44.73 -17.56 -22.30
N SER A 155 -45.63 -16.76 -21.72
CA SER A 155 -46.55 -17.22 -20.68
C SER A 155 -47.56 -18.27 -21.19
N MET A 156 -47.96 -18.16 -22.46
CA MET A 156 -48.80 -19.16 -23.13
C MET A 156 -48.03 -20.45 -23.41
N LEU A 157 -46.77 -20.35 -23.84
CA LEU A 157 -45.91 -21.51 -24.08
C LEU A 157 -45.57 -22.26 -22.78
N ASP A 158 -45.34 -21.52 -21.69
CA ASP A 158 -45.06 -22.05 -20.35
C ASP A 158 -46.32 -22.62 -19.65
N ASN A 159 -47.50 -22.59 -20.28
CA ASN A 159 -48.77 -23.02 -19.70
C ASN A 159 -49.07 -22.41 -18.32
N ARG A 160 -48.85 -21.09 -18.19
CA ARG A 160 -49.16 -20.36 -16.95
C ARG A 160 -50.67 -20.29 -16.69
N LYS A 161 -51.05 -20.03 -15.43
CA LYS A 161 -52.46 -19.91 -15.01
C LYS A 161 -53.25 -18.95 -15.90
N SER A 162 -54.46 -19.34 -16.30
CA SER A 162 -55.33 -18.61 -17.22
C SER A 162 -55.52 -17.14 -16.82
N PHE A 163 -55.79 -16.86 -15.53
CA PHE A 163 -55.94 -15.49 -15.03
C PHE A 163 -54.69 -14.62 -15.23
N LEU A 164 -53.49 -15.17 -15.04
CA LEU A 164 -52.24 -14.43 -15.24
C LEU A 164 -52.07 -14.06 -16.71
N VAL A 165 -52.28 -15.01 -17.62
CA VAL A 165 -52.20 -14.79 -19.07
C VAL A 165 -53.20 -13.71 -19.51
N ALA A 166 -54.42 -13.74 -18.99
CA ALA A 166 -55.43 -12.73 -19.28
C ALA A 166 -54.98 -11.31 -18.86
N ARG A 167 -54.38 -11.18 -17.67
CA ARG A 167 -53.85 -9.89 -17.19
C ARG A 167 -52.64 -9.40 -17.96
N ILE A 168 -51.76 -10.30 -18.39
CA ILE A 168 -50.62 -9.95 -19.27
C ILE A 168 -51.14 -9.43 -20.61
N SER A 169 -52.11 -10.13 -21.21
CA SER A 169 -52.73 -9.76 -22.49
C SER A 169 -53.50 -8.43 -22.39
N ALA A 170 -54.21 -8.19 -21.29
CA ALA A 170 -54.87 -6.92 -21.03
C ALA A 170 -53.87 -5.75 -20.97
N GLN A 171 -52.68 -5.97 -20.40
CA GLN A 171 -51.65 -4.93 -20.37
C GLN A 171 -51.06 -4.63 -21.77
N VAL A 172 -50.91 -5.63 -22.64
CA VAL A 172 -50.52 -5.43 -24.04
C VAL A 172 -51.51 -4.48 -24.73
N VAL A 173 -52.81 -4.71 -24.50
CA VAL A 173 -53.88 -3.86 -25.03
C VAL A 173 -53.77 -2.43 -24.51
N ASP A 174 -53.48 -2.22 -23.23
CA ASP A 174 -53.37 -0.89 -22.65
C ASP A 174 -52.20 -0.11 -23.24
N TYR A 175 -51.02 -0.72 -23.39
CA TYR A 175 -49.88 -0.08 -24.06
C TYR A 175 -50.17 0.26 -25.53
N TYR A 176 -50.78 -0.65 -26.28
CA TYR A 176 -51.14 -0.39 -27.67
C TYR A 176 -52.25 0.64 -27.83
N LYS A 177 -53.19 0.74 -26.89
CA LYS A 177 -54.18 1.83 -26.88
C LYS A 177 -53.52 3.20 -26.72
N GLU A 178 -52.54 3.32 -25.82
CA GLU A 178 -51.79 4.56 -25.68
C GLU A 178 -50.99 4.91 -26.93
N ALA A 179 -50.31 3.92 -27.53
CA ALA A 179 -49.63 4.11 -28.81
C ALA A 179 -50.60 4.50 -29.94
N CYS A 180 -51.78 3.88 -30.00
CA CYS A 180 -52.81 4.19 -31.00
C CYS A 180 -53.37 5.62 -30.82
N ARG A 181 -53.59 6.08 -29.58
CA ARG A 181 -54.00 7.46 -29.30
C ARG A 181 -52.95 8.47 -29.80
N ALA A 182 -51.67 8.18 -29.60
CA ALA A 182 -50.60 9.02 -30.12
C ALA A 182 -50.57 9.02 -31.66
N LEU A 183 -50.79 7.87 -32.30
CA LEU A 183 -50.90 7.77 -33.77
C LEU A 183 -52.15 8.46 -34.32
N GLU A 184 -53.20 8.63 -33.53
CA GLU A 184 -54.44 9.34 -33.91
C GLU A 184 -54.32 10.85 -33.82
N ASN A 185 -53.29 11.37 -33.16
CA ASN A 185 -53.02 12.81 -33.13
C ASN A 185 -52.70 13.33 -34.54
N SER A 186 -53.40 14.39 -34.95
CA SER A 186 -53.23 15.06 -36.25
C SER A 186 -51.80 15.53 -36.51
N GLU A 187 -51.10 16.00 -35.48
CA GLU A 187 -49.70 16.45 -35.59
C GLU A 187 -48.80 15.26 -35.96
N THR A 188 -48.88 14.18 -35.19
CA THR A 188 -48.11 12.94 -35.42
C THR A 188 -48.44 12.29 -36.77
N ALA A 189 -49.72 12.31 -37.16
CA ALA A 189 -50.15 11.77 -38.46
C ALA A 189 -49.58 12.53 -39.65
N SER A 190 -49.47 13.86 -39.56
CA SER A 190 -48.89 14.67 -40.64
C SER A 190 -47.37 14.47 -40.76
N LEU A 191 -46.67 14.27 -39.65
CA LEU A 191 -45.22 14.02 -39.61
C LEU A 191 -44.84 12.64 -40.18
N LEU A 192 -45.51 11.59 -39.73
CA LEU A 192 -45.18 10.20 -40.09
C LEU A 192 -45.73 9.79 -41.47
N GLY A 193 -46.71 10.53 -42.02
CA GLY A 193 -47.27 10.30 -43.34
C GLY A 193 -47.78 8.86 -43.55
N LYS A 194 -47.14 8.12 -44.45
CA LYS A 194 -47.51 6.72 -44.75
C LYS A 194 -47.21 5.77 -43.59
N ILE A 195 -46.12 5.98 -42.86
CA ILE A 195 -45.67 5.12 -41.74
C ILE A 195 -46.77 5.05 -40.67
N GLN A 196 -47.40 6.18 -40.36
CA GLN A 196 -48.51 6.22 -39.40
C GLN A 196 -49.69 5.36 -39.83
N LYS A 197 -50.05 5.34 -41.12
CA LYS A 197 -51.17 4.51 -41.59
C LYS A 197 -50.87 3.02 -41.43
N ASP A 198 -49.64 2.62 -41.73
CA ASP A 198 -49.22 1.22 -41.65
C ASP A 198 -49.11 0.77 -40.18
N TRP A 199 -48.47 1.57 -39.33
CA TRP A 199 -48.37 1.31 -37.89
C TRP A 199 -49.73 1.32 -37.21
N LYS A 200 -50.58 2.32 -37.49
CA LYS A 200 -51.93 2.42 -36.91
C LYS A 200 -52.77 1.21 -37.27
N LYS A 201 -52.76 0.75 -38.53
CA LYS A 201 -53.49 -0.46 -38.94
C LYS A 201 -53.05 -1.70 -38.16
N LEU A 202 -51.73 -1.91 -38.00
CA LEU A 202 -51.21 -3.05 -37.27
C LEU A 202 -51.53 -2.97 -35.77
N VAL A 203 -51.30 -1.81 -35.15
CA VAL A 203 -51.57 -1.57 -33.72
C VAL A 203 -53.07 -1.70 -33.42
N GLN A 204 -53.95 -1.10 -34.22
CA GLN A 204 -55.40 -1.23 -34.04
C GLN A 204 -55.87 -2.68 -34.13
N MET A 205 -55.35 -3.45 -35.10
CA MET A 205 -55.64 -4.88 -35.19
C MET A 205 -55.15 -5.62 -33.94
N LYS A 206 -53.90 -5.38 -33.49
CA LYS A 206 -53.33 -5.99 -32.29
C LYS A 206 -54.13 -5.69 -31.02
N ILE A 207 -54.68 -4.48 -30.87
CA ILE A 207 -55.57 -4.11 -29.74
C ILE A 207 -56.75 -5.08 -29.65
N TYR A 208 -57.47 -5.30 -30.74
CA TYR A 208 -58.64 -6.20 -30.74
C TYR A 208 -58.23 -7.67 -30.59
N TYR A 209 -57.13 -8.08 -31.23
CA TYR A 209 -56.59 -9.43 -31.12
C TYR A 209 -56.20 -9.79 -29.68
N PHE A 210 -55.38 -8.97 -29.01
CA PHE A 210 -54.97 -9.24 -27.63
C PHE A 210 -56.10 -9.04 -26.62
N ALA A 211 -57.11 -8.21 -26.93
CA ALA A 211 -58.33 -8.14 -26.13
C ALA A 211 -59.15 -9.44 -26.25
N ALA A 212 -59.20 -10.06 -27.44
CA ALA A 212 -59.81 -11.38 -27.63
C ALA A 212 -59.06 -12.47 -26.86
N VAL A 213 -57.72 -12.47 -26.90
CA VAL A 213 -56.89 -13.41 -26.13
C VAL A 213 -57.09 -13.23 -24.62
N ALA A 214 -57.19 -12.00 -24.12
CA ALA A 214 -57.48 -11.72 -22.72
C ALA A 214 -58.83 -12.33 -22.29
N HIS A 215 -59.88 -12.10 -23.07
CA HIS A 215 -61.22 -12.64 -22.79
C HIS A 215 -61.29 -14.17 -22.96
N LEU A 216 -60.56 -14.76 -23.91
CA LEU A 216 -60.41 -16.21 -24.02
C LEU A 216 -59.85 -16.81 -22.73
N HIS A 217 -58.80 -16.22 -22.17
CA HIS A 217 -58.20 -16.73 -20.93
C HIS A 217 -59.05 -16.45 -19.69
N MET A 218 -59.84 -15.37 -19.65
CA MET A 218 -60.87 -15.19 -18.62
C MET A 218 -61.99 -16.23 -18.72
N GLY A 219 -62.41 -16.58 -19.94
CA GLY A 219 -63.39 -17.66 -20.16
C GLY A 219 -62.87 -19.02 -19.68
N LYS A 220 -61.57 -19.30 -19.89
CA LYS A 220 -60.90 -20.49 -19.32
C LYS A 220 -60.86 -20.46 -17.79
N GLN A 221 -60.63 -19.29 -17.17
CA GLN A 221 -60.69 -19.15 -15.73
C GLN A 221 -62.11 -19.41 -15.19
N ALA A 222 -63.14 -18.90 -15.86
CA ALA A 222 -64.53 -19.15 -15.49
C ALA A 222 -64.89 -20.64 -15.63
N GLU A 223 -64.35 -21.33 -16.66
CA GLU A 223 -64.44 -22.78 -16.83
C GLU A 223 -63.78 -23.54 -15.66
N GLU A 224 -62.59 -23.12 -15.23
CA GLU A 224 -61.90 -23.68 -14.05
C GLU A 224 -62.69 -23.45 -12.73
N GLN A 225 -63.44 -22.36 -12.64
CA GLN A 225 -64.28 -22.01 -11.49
C GLN A 225 -65.70 -22.57 -11.55
N GLN A 226 -66.02 -23.37 -12.58
CA GLN A 226 -67.35 -23.92 -12.83
C GLN A 226 -68.46 -22.85 -12.93
N LYS A 227 -68.13 -21.67 -13.46
CA LYS A 227 -69.09 -20.60 -13.76
C LYS A 227 -69.41 -20.60 -15.25
N PHE A 228 -70.35 -21.43 -15.65
CA PHE A 228 -70.63 -21.70 -17.06
C PHE A 228 -71.34 -20.54 -17.77
N GLY A 229 -72.13 -19.73 -17.06
CA GLY A 229 -72.71 -18.49 -17.61
C GLY A 229 -71.65 -17.45 -17.96
N GLU A 230 -70.71 -17.20 -17.04
CA GLU A 230 -69.57 -16.27 -17.25
C GLU A 230 -68.65 -16.77 -18.39
N ARG A 231 -68.41 -18.09 -18.48
CA ARG A 231 -67.62 -18.72 -19.55
C ARG A 231 -68.17 -18.39 -20.93
N VAL A 232 -69.49 -18.50 -21.13
CA VAL A 232 -70.13 -18.26 -22.44
C VAL A 232 -69.97 -16.80 -22.87
N ILE A 233 -70.24 -15.82 -21.99
CA ILE A 233 -70.14 -14.40 -22.35
C ILE A 233 -68.68 -13.98 -22.61
N TYR A 234 -67.71 -14.51 -21.88
CA TYR A 234 -66.30 -14.22 -22.16
C TYR A 234 -65.86 -14.78 -23.53
N PHE A 235 -66.25 -16.00 -23.89
CA PHE A 235 -65.94 -16.54 -25.21
C PHE A 235 -66.71 -15.83 -26.33
N GLN A 236 -67.97 -15.41 -26.10
CA GLN A 236 -68.71 -14.56 -27.04
C GLN A 236 -67.95 -13.25 -27.28
N SER A 237 -67.56 -12.55 -26.21
CA SER A 237 -66.83 -11.29 -26.29
C SER A 237 -65.47 -11.44 -26.96
N ALA A 238 -64.80 -12.58 -26.75
CA ALA A 238 -63.54 -12.91 -27.41
C ALA A 238 -63.74 -13.11 -28.92
N LEU A 239 -64.80 -13.83 -29.31
CA LEU A 239 -65.16 -14.06 -30.71
C LEU A 239 -65.51 -12.76 -31.44
N ASP A 240 -66.31 -11.89 -30.81
CA ASP A 240 -66.69 -10.59 -31.37
C ASP A 240 -65.46 -9.70 -31.60
N LYS A 241 -64.56 -9.64 -30.60
CA LYS A 241 -63.30 -8.88 -30.72
C LYS A 241 -62.38 -9.46 -31.78
N LEU A 242 -62.29 -10.78 -31.90
CA LEU A 242 -61.48 -11.41 -32.94
C LEU A 242 -62.05 -11.13 -34.34
N ASN A 243 -63.38 -11.15 -34.51
CA ASN A 243 -64.02 -10.80 -35.77
C ASN A 243 -63.72 -9.34 -36.17
N GLU A 244 -63.71 -8.41 -35.22
CA GLU A 244 -63.26 -7.04 -35.49
C GLU A 244 -61.77 -6.97 -35.86
N ALA A 245 -60.91 -7.75 -35.20
CA ALA A 245 -59.49 -7.84 -35.57
C ALA A 245 -59.32 -8.36 -37.02
N ILE A 246 -60.08 -9.37 -37.44
CA ILE A 246 -60.06 -9.91 -38.81
C ILE A 246 -60.51 -8.87 -39.83
N LYS A 247 -61.53 -8.05 -39.52
CA LYS A 247 -61.96 -6.95 -40.38
C LYS A 247 -60.84 -5.92 -40.57
N LEU A 248 -60.14 -5.58 -39.49
CA LEU A 248 -59.03 -4.62 -39.50
C LEU A 248 -57.74 -5.19 -40.11
N ALA A 249 -57.59 -6.51 -40.16
CA ALA A 249 -56.44 -7.20 -40.73
C ALA A 249 -56.45 -7.31 -42.27
N LYS A 250 -57.48 -6.80 -42.96
CA LYS A 250 -57.55 -6.87 -44.43
C LYS A 250 -56.32 -6.19 -45.07
N GLY A 251 -55.59 -6.96 -45.87
CA GLY A 251 -54.37 -6.50 -46.55
C GLY A 251 -53.09 -6.56 -45.69
N GLN A 252 -53.16 -7.13 -44.49
CA GLN A 252 -51.96 -7.45 -43.69
C GLN A 252 -51.24 -8.70 -44.22
N PRO A 253 -49.94 -8.88 -43.91
CA PRO A 253 -49.15 -10.05 -44.32
C PRO A 253 -49.78 -11.40 -43.92
N GLU A 254 -49.39 -12.46 -44.63
CA GLU A 254 -49.90 -13.81 -44.40
C GLU A 254 -49.68 -14.31 -42.97
N THR A 255 -48.56 -13.93 -42.33
CA THR A 255 -48.26 -14.24 -40.93
C THR A 255 -49.34 -13.77 -39.95
N VAL A 256 -49.95 -12.60 -40.21
CA VAL A 256 -51.07 -12.08 -39.42
C VAL A 256 -52.33 -12.91 -39.66
N GLN A 257 -52.60 -13.27 -40.92
CA GLN A 257 -53.77 -14.07 -41.28
C GLN A 257 -53.73 -15.46 -40.66
N GLU A 258 -52.56 -16.11 -40.64
CA GLU A 258 -52.34 -17.40 -40.00
C GLU A 258 -52.60 -17.34 -38.49
N ALA A 259 -52.08 -16.32 -37.80
CA ALA A 259 -52.28 -16.13 -36.37
C ALA A 259 -53.77 -15.92 -36.02
N LEU A 260 -54.47 -15.12 -36.82
CA LEU A 260 -55.91 -14.88 -36.66
C LEU A 260 -56.73 -16.14 -36.93
N ARG A 261 -56.42 -16.89 -38.00
CA ARG A 261 -57.12 -18.14 -38.34
C ARG A 261 -56.95 -19.20 -37.25
N PHE A 262 -55.73 -19.40 -36.77
CA PHE A 262 -55.46 -20.32 -35.66
C PHE A 262 -56.25 -19.94 -34.41
N THR A 263 -56.26 -18.65 -34.07
CA THR A 263 -56.98 -18.16 -32.88
C THR A 263 -58.50 -18.26 -33.08
N MET A 264 -59.00 -18.11 -34.30
CA MET A 264 -60.41 -18.27 -34.66
C MET A 264 -60.88 -19.70 -34.46
N ASP A 265 -60.10 -20.69 -34.91
CA ASP A 265 -60.43 -22.11 -34.72
C ASP A 265 -60.51 -22.46 -33.22
N VAL A 266 -59.61 -21.92 -32.41
CA VAL A 266 -59.60 -22.12 -30.95
C VAL A 266 -60.79 -21.44 -30.28
N ILE A 267 -61.01 -20.14 -30.51
CA ILE A 267 -62.09 -19.37 -29.86
C ILE A 267 -63.46 -19.86 -30.33
N GLY A 268 -63.64 -20.06 -31.65
CA GLY A 268 -64.89 -20.56 -32.22
C GLY A 268 -65.24 -21.95 -31.70
N GLY A 269 -64.26 -22.87 -31.64
CA GLY A 269 -64.45 -24.20 -31.06
C GLY A 269 -64.85 -24.15 -29.57
N LYS A 270 -64.13 -23.34 -28.78
CA LYS A 270 -64.40 -23.17 -27.34
C LYS A 270 -65.76 -22.53 -27.06
N TYR A 271 -66.14 -21.51 -27.83
CA TYR A 271 -67.45 -20.87 -27.71
C TYR A 271 -68.59 -21.84 -28.03
N ASN A 272 -68.52 -22.54 -29.15
CA ASN A 272 -69.57 -23.48 -29.57
C ASN A 272 -69.74 -24.62 -28.55
N SER A 273 -68.63 -25.14 -28.02
CA SER A 273 -68.66 -26.14 -26.93
C SER A 273 -69.31 -25.56 -25.67
N ALA A 274 -68.87 -24.39 -25.21
CA ALA A 274 -69.38 -23.79 -23.99
C ALA A 274 -70.88 -23.45 -24.07
N LYS A 275 -71.33 -22.94 -25.23
CA LYS A 275 -72.73 -22.66 -25.48
C LYS A 275 -73.57 -23.94 -25.47
N LYS A 276 -73.12 -24.99 -26.16
CA LYS A 276 -73.80 -26.29 -26.17
C LYS A 276 -73.89 -26.87 -24.75
N ASP A 277 -72.79 -26.87 -24.00
CA ASP A 277 -72.80 -27.39 -22.62
C ASP A 277 -73.76 -26.59 -21.72
N ASN A 278 -73.79 -25.26 -21.86
CA ASN A 278 -74.69 -24.44 -21.05
C ASN A 278 -76.15 -24.60 -21.45
N ASP A 279 -76.46 -24.69 -22.75
CA ASP A 279 -77.83 -24.80 -23.26
C ASP A 279 -78.46 -26.18 -22.98
N PHE A 280 -77.66 -27.25 -22.88
CA PHE A 280 -78.17 -28.62 -22.71
C PHE A 280 -77.87 -29.25 -21.34
N ILE A 281 -76.86 -28.78 -20.61
CA ILE A 281 -76.41 -29.40 -19.34
C ILE A 281 -76.60 -28.42 -18.17
N TYR A 282 -75.90 -27.28 -18.17
CA TYR A 282 -75.79 -26.44 -16.96
C TYR A 282 -76.93 -25.43 -16.76
N HIS A 283 -77.49 -24.89 -17.85
CA HIS A 283 -78.57 -23.90 -17.84
C HIS A 283 -78.31 -22.67 -16.95
N GLU A 284 -77.06 -22.24 -16.82
CA GLU A 284 -76.74 -21.02 -16.07
C GLU A 284 -77.13 -19.76 -16.86
N ALA A 285 -77.58 -18.72 -16.15
CA ALA A 285 -77.87 -17.44 -16.75
C ALA A 285 -76.59 -16.77 -17.26
N VAL A 286 -76.60 -16.32 -18.52
CA VAL A 286 -75.47 -15.62 -19.13
C VAL A 286 -75.51 -14.14 -18.70
N PRO A 287 -74.53 -13.65 -17.92
CA PRO A 287 -74.52 -12.28 -17.45
C PRO A 287 -74.14 -11.30 -18.58
N ALA A 288 -74.52 -10.04 -18.45
CA ALA A 288 -74.10 -9.00 -19.38
C ALA A 288 -72.62 -8.63 -19.15
N LEU A 289 -71.88 -8.34 -20.22
CA LEU A 289 -70.44 -8.05 -20.14
C LEU A 289 -70.12 -6.91 -19.15
N ASP A 290 -70.97 -5.89 -19.10
CA ASP A 290 -70.78 -4.70 -18.27
C ASP A 290 -70.97 -4.98 -16.76
N THR A 291 -71.60 -6.11 -16.41
CA THR A 291 -71.75 -6.54 -15.01
C THR A 291 -70.52 -7.27 -14.48
N LEU A 292 -69.59 -7.65 -15.37
CA LEU A 292 -68.36 -8.34 -15.00
C LEU A 292 -67.24 -7.35 -14.67
N GLN A 293 -66.37 -7.73 -13.74
CA GLN A 293 -65.21 -6.92 -13.39
C GLN A 293 -64.25 -6.83 -14.58
N SER A 294 -63.79 -5.61 -14.89
CA SER A 294 -62.82 -5.39 -15.95
C SER A 294 -61.46 -6.00 -15.60
N VAL A 295 -60.82 -6.61 -16.59
CA VAL A 295 -59.51 -7.25 -16.41
C VAL A 295 -58.45 -6.16 -16.26
N LYS A 296 -57.88 -6.03 -15.05
CA LYS A 296 -56.76 -5.09 -14.80
C LYS A 296 -55.45 -5.65 -15.35
N GLY A 297 -54.79 -4.88 -16.22
CA GLY A 297 -53.46 -5.17 -16.74
C GLY A 297 -52.42 -5.46 -15.65
N ALA A 298 -51.43 -6.29 -15.99
CA ALA A 298 -50.24 -6.52 -15.18
C ALA A 298 -48.99 -6.02 -15.93
N PRO A 299 -48.45 -4.84 -15.60
CA PRO A 299 -47.21 -4.34 -16.18
C PRO A 299 -46.03 -5.10 -15.61
N LEU A 300 -45.49 -6.02 -16.42
CA LEU A 300 -44.35 -6.85 -16.05
C LEU A 300 -43.06 -6.37 -16.72
N VAL A 301 -43.18 -5.66 -17.83
CA VAL A 301 -42.06 -5.01 -18.52
C VAL A 301 -41.82 -3.60 -17.96
N LYS A 302 -40.56 -3.19 -17.95
CA LYS A 302 -40.16 -1.83 -17.58
C LYS A 302 -39.07 -1.35 -18.52
N ALA A 303 -39.06 -0.04 -18.78
CA ALA A 303 -37.95 0.60 -19.49
C ALA A 303 -36.68 0.44 -18.65
N LEU A 304 -35.67 -0.24 -19.20
CA LEU A 304 -34.40 -0.45 -18.50
C LEU A 304 -33.61 0.87 -18.42
N PRO A 305 -33.05 1.24 -17.25
CA PRO A 305 -32.25 2.45 -17.13
C PRO A 305 -30.99 2.32 -17.98
N VAL A 306 -30.70 3.37 -18.76
CA VAL A 306 -29.44 3.50 -19.49
C VAL A 306 -28.51 4.36 -18.64
N ASN A 307 -27.33 3.82 -18.30
CA ASN A 307 -26.24 4.60 -17.71
C ASN A 307 -25.17 4.83 -18.79
N PRO A 308 -25.12 6.02 -19.43
CA PRO A 308 -24.19 6.28 -20.52
C PRO A 308 -22.72 6.25 -20.10
N THR A 309 -22.42 6.49 -18.82
CA THR A 309 -21.07 6.62 -18.27
C THR A 309 -20.59 5.40 -17.49
N ASP A 310 -21.27 4.25 -17.61
CA ASP A 310 -20.85 3.02 -16.95
C ASP A 310 -19.47 2.55 -17.46
N PRO A 311 -18.44 2.45 -16.61
CA PRO A 311 -17.10 1.98 -17.02
C PRO A 311 -17.09 0.58 -17.64
N ALA A 312 -18.05 -0.28 -17.28
CA ALA A 312 -18.15 -1.63 -17.84
C ALA A 312 -18.50 -1.64 -19.33
N VAL A 313 -19.18 -0.59 -19.81
CA VAL A 313 -19.67 -0.49 -21.20
C VAL A 313 -18.84 0.51 -22.01
N THR A 314 -18.42 1.61 -21.38
CA THR A 314 -17.68 2.69 -22.03
C THR A 314 -16.20 2.38 -22.25
N GLY A 315 -15.64 1.50 -21.43
CA GLY A 315 -14.21 1.22 -21.40
C GLY A 315 -13.39 2.42 -20.90
N PRO A 316 -12.06 2.42 -21.09
CA PRO A 316 -11.21 3.51 -20.62
C PRO A 316 -11.54 4.82 -21.36
N ASP A 317 -11.57 5.92 -20.62
CA ASP A 317 -11.74 7.27 -21.18
C ASP A 317 -10.54 7.64 -22.05
N ILE A 318 -10.78 7.86 -23.35
CA ILE A 318 -9.73 8.20 -24.32
C ILE A 318 -9.17 9.61 -24.10
N PHE A 319 -9.95 10.49 -23.45
CA PHE A 319 -9.60 11.87 -23.14
C PHE A 319 -9.14 12.05 -21.69
N ALA A 320 -8.83 10.96 -20.97
CA ALA A 320 -8.39 11.01 -19.57
C ALA A 320 -7.24 12.01 -19.30
N LYS A 321 -6.34 12.19 -20.28
CA LYS A 321 -5.21 13.13 -20.22
C LYS A 321 -5.60 14.60 -20.33
N LEU A 322 -6.79 14.90 -20.85
CA LEU A 322 -7.26 16.25 -21.15
C LEU A 322 -8.10 16.75 -19.98
N VAL A 323 -7.45 17.38 -19.00
CA VAL A 323 -8.11 17.84 -17.76
C VAL A 323 -8.62 19.28 -17.93
N PRO A 324 -9.94 19.53 -17.83
CA PRO A 324 -10.48 20.89 -17.90
C PRO A 324 -9.97 21.76 -16.75
N MET A 325 -9.76 23.05 -17.02
CA MET A 325 -9.22 24.01 -16.05
C MET A 325 -10.05 24.06 -14.75
N ALA A 326 -11.37 23.94 -14.86
CA ALA A 326 -12.27 23.89 -13.70
C ALA A 326 -11.97 22.70 -12.75
N ALA A 327 -11.61 21.53 -13.29
CA ALA A 327 -11.21 20.38 -12.49
C ALA A 327 -9.81 20.57 -11.87
N HIS A 328 -8.91 21.26 -12.57
CA HIS A 328 -7.59 21.63 -12.04
C HIS A 328 -7.70 22.65 -10.89
N GLU A 329 -8.56 23.66 -11.03
CA GLU A 329 -8.89 24.62 -9.97
C GLU A 329 -9.52 23.92 -8.76
N ALA A 330 -10.50 23.04 -8.99
CA ALA A 330 -11.14 22.26 -7.92
C ALA A 330 -10.17 21.30 -7.23
N SER A 331 -9.28 20.63 -7.97
CA SER A 331 -8.22 19.77 -7.42
C SER A 331 -7.21 20.59 -6.59
N SER A 332 -6.89 21.80 -7.05
CA SER A 332 -6.05 22.74 -6.30
C SER A 332 -6.71 23.22 -5.01
N LEU A 333 -8.02 23.53 -5.06
CA LEU A 333 -8.82 23.86 -3.87
C LEU A 333 -8.90 22.69 -2.89
N TYR A 334 -9.14 21.46 -3.37
CA TYR A 334 -9.12 20.27 -2.53
C TYR A 334 -7.75 20.04 -1.88
N ARG A 335 -6.66 20.21 -2.65
CA ARG A 335 -5.29 20.15 -2.12
C ARG A 335 -5.07 21.20 -1.02
N CYS A 336 -5.63 22.39 -1.18
CA CYS A 336 -5.58 23.46 -0.19
C CYS A 336 -6.38 23.12 1.08
N VAL A 337 -7.57 22.53 0.97
CA VAL A 337 -8.39 22.08 2.12
C VAL A 337 -7.76 20.86 2.81
N ARG A 338 -7.04 20.01 2.07
CA ARG A 338 -6.30 18.86 2.59
C ARG A 338 -5.04 19.25 3.35
N ALA A 339 -4.35 20.32 2.94
CA ALA A 339 -3.11 20.78 3.58
C ALA A 339 -3.22 21.00 5.11
N PRO A 340 -4.23 21.71 5.66
CA PRO A 340 -4.38 21.87 7.11
C PRO A 340 -4.75 20.56 7.83
N ALA A 341 -5.31 19.56 7.15
CA ALA A 341 -5.56 18.24 7.71
C ALA A 341 -4.27 17.40 7.89
N GLY A 342 -3.24 17.65 7.08
CA GLY A 342 -1.91 17.04 7.21
C GLY A 342 -0.91 17.88 8.02
N ALA A 343 -1.12 19.20 8.11
CA ALA A 343 -0.26 20.15 8.84
C ALA A 343 -0.62 20.27 10.34
N GLY A 344 -1.52 19.43 10.84
CA GLY A 344 -1.81 19.34 12.26
C GLY A 344 -0.58 18.88 13.04
N ARG A 345 0.20 19.87 13.55
CA ARG A 345 1.20 19.79 14.63
C ARG A 345 2.67 19.60 14.24
N ASP A 346 3.19 20.44 13.35
CA ASP A 346 4.63 20.78 13.37
C ASP A 346 4.94 21.95 14.35
N GLY A 347 3.89 22.68 14.79
CA GLY A 347 4.01 23.89 15.61
C GLY A 347 4.10 23.69 17.14
N ARG A 348 4.32 22.47 17.65
CA ARG A 348 4.46 22.23 19.11
C ARG A 348 5.82 21.66 19.55
N ASP A 349 6.69 21.33 18.61
CA ASP A 349 8.08 20.96 18.91
C ASP A 349 9.08 22.13 18.68
N GLY A 350 8.61 23.27 18.15
CA GLY A 350 9.47 24.38 17.71
C GLY A 350 9.33 25.75 18.41
N MET A 351 8.44 25.91 19.40
CA MET A 351 8.24 27.21 20.07
C MET A 351 8.24 27.08 21.59
N GLY A 352 9.46 27.16 22.15
CA GLY A 352 9.72 27.30 23.58
C GLY A 352 10.69 28.46 23.84
N GLY A 353 10.15 29.64 24.11
CA GLY A 353 10.84 30.78 24.73
C GLY A 353 10.05 32.08 24.56
N PRO A 354 9.84 32.93 25.60
CA PRO A 354 10.77 33.15 26.72
C PRO A 354 10.20 33.02 28.16
N SER A 355 11.15 32.84 29.10
CA SER A 355 11.14 33.22 30.53
C SER A 355 10.28 32.44 31.55
N VAL A 356 10.82 31.31 32.06
CA VAL A 356 11.07 31.06 33.50
C VAL A 356 12.36 30.22 33.61
N PRO A 357 13.39 30.60 34.38
CA PRO A 357 14.65 29.87 34.45
C PRO A 357 14.47 28.62 35.32
N THR A 358 14.39 27.46 34.68
CA THR A 358 14.50 26.14 35.35
C THR A 358 15.80 25.52 34.85
N PRO A 359 16.68 24.99 35.73
CA PRO A 359 18.03 24.61 35.35
C PRO A 359 18.02 23.58 34.22
N GLY A 360 18.75 23.92 33.16
CA GLY A 360 18.50 23.44 31.82
C GLY A 360 18.70 21.95 31.60
N LEU A 361 17.82 21.40 30.76
CA LEU A 361 18.12 20.31 29.84
C LEU A 361 17.40 20.64 28.51
N PRO A 362 18.11 21.09 27.47
CA PRO A 362 17.51 21.27 26.14
C PRO A 362 17.15 19.90 25.53
N CYS A 363 15.89 19.78 25.08
CA CYS A 363 15.33 18.59 24.42
C CYS A 363 16.08 18.17 23.13
N SER A 364 16.98 19.00 22.61
CA SER A 364 17.80 18.74 21.41
C SER A 364 19.05 17.88 21.67
N ARG A 365 19.29 17.44 22.91
CA ARG A 365 20.41 16.56 23.29
C ARG A 365 19.99 15.30 24.05
N LEU A 366 18.78 14.78 23.81
CA LEU A 366 18.51 13.38 24.11
C LEU A 366 18.99 12.46 22.95
N TRP A 367 20.21 12.69 22.48
CA TRP A 367 21.10 11.55 22.35
C TRP A 367 21.33 11.14 23.81
N LEU A 368 20.51 10.22 24.32
CA LEU A 368 21.08 9.33 25.31
C LEU A 368 22.38 8.84 24.65
N PRO A 369 23.54 8.93 25.32
CA PRO A 369 24.55 7.94 25.01
C PRO A 369 23.76 6.64 25.01
N THR A 370 23.86 5.86 23.94
CA THR A 370 23.73 4.41 24.06
C THR A 370 24.61 4.05 25.26
N ALA A 371 24.05 4.14 26.46
CA ALA A 371 24.62 3.69 27.69
C ALA A 371 24.77 2.22 27.36
N GLY A 372 26.02 1.82 27.19
CA GLY A 372 26.41 0.49 26.79
C GLY A 372 25.74 -0.52 27.70
N PHE A 373 24.52 -0.91 27.34
CA PHE A 373 24.10 -2.28 27.47
C PHE A 373 24.88 -3.00 26.38
N VAL A 374 26.13 -3.33 26.70
CA VAL A 374 26.83 -4.44 26.08
C VAL A 374 26.53 -5.64 26.99
N PRO A 375 25.46 -6.42 26.74
CA PRO A 375 25.40 -7.76 27.26
C PRO A 375 26.44 -8.60 26.51
N GLY A 376 27.68 -8.60 27.01
CA GLY A 376 28.77 -9.43 26.50
C GLY A 376 29.27 -9.07 25.09
N THR A 377 30.56 -9.32 24.84
CA THR A 377 31.23 -9.27 23.52
C THR A 377 31.12 -7.93 22.80
N THR A 378 32.13 -7.06 22.73
CA THR A 378 33.53 -7.28 22.34
C THR A 378 34.33 -6.06 22.77
N VAL A 379 35.01 -6.12 23.91
CA VAL A 379 36.33 -5.48 23.95
C VAL A 379 37.18 -6.39 23.09
N SER A 380 37.69 -5.89 21.97
CA SER A 380 38.76 -6.53 21.24
C SER A 380 39.83 -6.86 22.28
N THR A 381 39.89 -8.13 22.64
CA THR A 381 40.94 -8.69 23.46
C THR A 381 42.26 -8.24 22.82
N PRO A 382 43.13 -7.49 23.50
CA PRO A 382 44.55 -7.78 23.33
C PRO A 382 44.66 -9.29 23.57
N GLY A 383 45.37 -9.99 22.69
CA GLY A 383 45.38 -11.45 22.61
C GLY A 383 45.48 -12.15 23.97
N PRO A 384 45.13 -13.45 24.03
CA PRO A 384 45.10 -14.21 25.28
C PRO A 384 46.36 -13.89 26.10
N PRO A 385 46.25 -13.68 27.43
CA PRO A 385 47.44 -13.52 28.24
C PRO A 385 48.33 -14.73 27.95
N PRO A 386 49.59 -14.54 27.55
CA PRO A 386 50.47 -15.66 27.30
C PRO A 386 50.46 -16.54 28.53
N THR A 387 50.36 -17.85 28.32
CA THR A 387 50.25 -18.92 29.31
C THR A 387 51.42 -18.98 30.32
N SER A 388 52.28 -17.96 30.35
CA SER A 388 53.22 -17.72 31.41
C SER A 388 52.53 -16.96 32.53
N SER A 389 52.27 -17.66 33.64
CA SER A 389 52.32 -17.05 34.98
C SER A 389 53.40 -15.96 35.00
N PRO A 390 53.18 -14.80 35.67
CA PRO A 390 54.23 -13.79 35.84
C PRO A 390 55.32 -14.38 36.75
N ARG A 391 56.15 -15.25 36.17
CA ARG A 391 57.43 -15.66 36.71
C ARG A 391 58.34 -14.49 36.42
N VAL A 392 58.48 -13.64 37.43
CA VAL A 392 59.68 -12.83 37.64
C VAL A 392 60.87 -13.71 37.26
N PRO A 393 61.62 -13.43 36.18
CA PRO A 393 62.72 -14.29 35.82
C PRO A 393 63.75 -14.25 36.97
N PRO A 394 64.04 -15.39 37.62
CA PRO A 394 65.17 -15.47 38.57
C PRO A 394 66.54 -15.35 37.83
N VAL A 395 66.48 -15.19 36.51
CA VAL A 395 67.58 -15.24 35.56
C VAL A 395 68.55 -14.06 35.70
N LEU A 396 68.08 -12.90 36.17
CA LEU A 396 68.97 -11.76 36.43
C LEU A 396 69.93 -12.02 37.59
N SER A 397 69.54 -12.83 38.59
CA SER A 397 70.40 -13.07 39.75
C SER A 397 71.63 -13.91 39.43
N GLY A 398 71.52 -14.91 38.54
CA GLY A 398 72.63 -15.80 38.19
C GLY A 398 73.72 -15.09 37.39
N VAL A 399 73.36 -14.47 36.26
CA VAL A 399 74.33 -13.76 35.41
C VAL A 399 74.97 -12.58 36.15
N PHE A 400 74.21 -11.92 37.03
CA PHE A 400 74.74 -10.89 37.92
C PHE A 400 75.86 -11.43 38.82
N THR A 401 75.62 -12.55 39.51
CA THR A 401 76.60 -13.15 40.42
C THR A 401 77.82 -13.70 39.67
N ASP A 402 77.63 -14.21 38.46
CA ASP A 402 78.72 -14.78 37.64
C ASP A 402 79.66 -13.68 37.12
N VAL A 403 79.12 -12.52 36.71
CA VAL A 403 79.89 -11.33 36.36
C VAL A 403 80.64 -10.78 37.57
N GLU A 404 79.97 -10.68 38.72
CA GLU A 404 80.57 -10.20 39.97
C GLU A 404 81.74 -11.11 40.40
N ALA A 405 81.57 -12.43 40.31
CA ALA A 405 82.61 -13.41 40.58
C ALA A 405 83.79 -13.29 39.60
N SER A 406 83.52 -13.16 38.30
CA SER A 406 84.55 -13.02 37.27
C SER A 406 85.37 -11.74 37.44
N LEU A 407 84.72 -10.60 37.71
CA LEU A 407 85.41 -9.33 37.94
C LEU A 407 86.22 -9.33 39.25
N LYS A 408 85.72 -10.01 40.28
CA LYS A 408 86.44 -10.22 41.53
C LYS A 408 87.69 -11.08 41.30
N GLU A 409 87.57 -12.16 40.55
CA GLU A 409 88.72 -13.02 40.23
C GLU A 409 89.80 -12.28 39.42
N ILE A 410 89.41 -11.43 38.45
CA ILE A 410 90.36 -10.58 37.71
C ILE A 410 91.11 -9.64 38.66
N ARG A 411 90.39 -8.99 39.58
CA ARG A 411 91.00 -8.08 40.54
C ARG A 411 91.98 -8.82 41.46
N ASP A 412 91.59 -9.98 41.97
CA ASP A 412 92.42 -10.79 42.86
C ASP A 412 93.71 -11.24 42.13
N LEU A 413 93.63 -11.62 40.84
CA LEU A 413 94.80 -11.95 40.00
C LEU A 413 95.75 -10.76 39.75
N LEU A 414 95.20 -9.56 39.56
CA LEU A 414 95.98 -8.33 39.38
C LEU A 414 96.68 -7.91 40.69
N GLU A 415 96.00 -8.03 41.82
CA GLU A 415 96.57 -7.74 43.14
C GLU A 415 97.69 -8.72 43.49
N GLU A 416 97.55 -10.00 43.12
CA GLU A 416 98.59 -11.01 43.32
C GLU A 416 99.82 -10.77 42.43
N ASP A 417 99.66 -10.41 41.16
CA ASP A 417 100.78 -10.04 40.27
C ASP A 417 101.48 -8.75 40.75
N GLU A 418 100.74 -7.71 41.17
CA GLU A 418 101.33 -6.51 41.78
C GLU A 418 102.13 -6.83 43.05
N ALA A 419 101.63 -7.74 43.89
CA ALA A 419 102.32 -8.17 45.10
C ALA A 419 103.62 -8.94 44.78
N GLN A 420 103.61 -9.76 43.72
CA GLN A 420 104.80 -10.46 43.23
C GLN A 420 105.79 -9.49 42.55
N GLU A 421 105.32 -8.43 41.90
CA GLU A 421 106.14 -7.33 41.37
C GLU A 421 106.87 -6.58 42.47
N ARG A 422 106.15 -6.21 43.54
CA ARG A 422 106.78 -5.58 44.71
C ARG A 422 107.86 -6.45 45.33
N LYS A 423 107.62 -7.77 45.48
CA LYS A 423 108.63 -8.71 46.01
C LYS A 423 109.86 -8.84 45.11
N LEU A 424 109.70 -8.88 43.79
CA LEU A 424 110.83 -8.91 42.85
C LEU A 424 111.64 -7.59 42.93
N GLN A 425 110.95 -6.47 43.06
CA GLN A 425 111.55 -5.13 43.17
C GLN A 425 112.32 -4.94 44.49
N GLU A 426 111.88 -5.59 45.57
CA GLU A 426 112.60 -5.66 46.85
C GLU A 426 113.88 -6.52 46.77
N LEU A 427 113.89 -7.59 45.94
CA LEU A 427 115.02 -8.52 45.81
C LEU A 427 116.13 -8.01 44.86
N LEU A 428 115.78 -7.37 43.74
CA LEU A 428 116.75 -6.94 42.71
C LEU A 428 117.18 -5.47 42.82
N GLY A 429 116.57 -4.68 43.72
CA GLY A 429 116.75 -3.22 43.75
C GLY A 429 116.15 -2.54 42.50
N ARG A 430 116.00 -1.21 42.51
CA ARG A 430 115.22 -0.46 41.50
C ARG A 430 115.81 -0.58 40.09
N VAL A 431 115.39 -1.59 39.32
CA VAL A 431 115.67 -1.70 37.89
C VAL A 431 114.73 -0.74 37.12
N PRO A 432 115.22 0.14 36.23
CA PRO A 432 114.36 0.94 35.36
C PRO A 432 113.53 0.02 34.45
N PRO A 433 112.34 0.42 33.97
CA PRO A 433 111.58 -0.41 33.05
C PRO A 433 112.45 -0.71 31.83
N ALA A 434 112.75 -1.99 31.60
CA ALA A 434 113.33 -2.42 30.34
C ALA A 434 112.35 -2.02 29.21
N PRO A 435 112.82 -1.61 28.02
CA PRO A 435 111.95 -1.40 26.87
C PRO A 435 111.37 -2.76 26.47
N GLY A 436 110.21 -3.12 27.04
CA GLY A 436 109.60 -4.44 26.88
C GLY A 436 108.79 -5.01 28.05
N SER A 437 108.49 -4.26 29.13
CA SER A 437 107.47 -4.70 30.11
C SER A 437 106.16 -5.02 29.38
N PRO A 438 105.46 -6.14 29.70
CA PRO A 438 104.26 -6.53 28.95
C PRO A 438 103.22 -5.41 29.02
N PRO A 439 102.85 -4.76 27.89
CA PRO A 439 101.92 -3.63 27.88
C PRO A 439 100.49 -3.97 28.31
N GLY A 440 100.20 -5.23 28.65
CA GLY A 440 98.84 -5.73 28.85
C GLY A 440 98.27 -5.49 30.25
N LEU A 441 99.06 -5.54 31.33
CA LEU A 441 98.53 -5.57 32.71
C LEU A 441 97.88 -4.24 33.15
N ALA A 442 98.50 -3.10 32.82
CA ALA A 442 97.92 -1.78 33.11
C ALA A 442 96.64 -1.52 32.29
N GLU A 443 96.58 -2.04 31.06
CA GLU A 443 95.41 -1.97 30.20
C GLU A 443 94.26 -2.83 30.76
N VAL A 444 94.57 -4.06 31.19
CA VAL A 444 93.62 -4.98 31.86
C VAL A 444 93.09 -4.39 33.17
N SER A 445 93.94 -3.75 34.00
CA SER A 445 93.52 -3.10 35.25
C SER A 445 92.58 -1.90 35.01
N LYS A 446 92.87 -1.10 33.99
CA LYS A 446 91.99 0.01 33.58
C LYS A 446 90.65 -0.48 33.02
N GLU A 447 90.67 -1.55 32.22
CA GLU A 447 89.44 -2.19 31.71
C GLU A 447 88.62 -2.83 32.85
N CYS A 448 89.26 -3.48 33.83
CA CYS A 448 88.61 -4.07 34.99
C CYS A 448 87.92 -3.02 35.86
N SER A 449 88.60 -1.90 36.14
CA SER A 449 88.03 -0.77 36.90
C SER A 449 86.80 -0.20 36.20
N LYS A 450 86.85 -0.07 34.87
CA LYS A 450 85.72 0.38 34.05
C LYS A 450 84.54 -0.60 34.11
N TYR A 451 84.79 -1.91 34.07
CA TYR A 451 83.72 -2.91 34.18
C TYR A 451 83.12 -3.00 35.59
N LEU A 452 83.90 -2.77 36.64
CA LEU A 452 83.41 -2.66 38.02
C LEU A 452 82.46 -1.46 38.20
N GLU A 453 82.84 -0.28 37.70
CA GLU A 453 81.95 0.90 37.73
C GLU A 453 80.65 0.68 36.95
N LEU A 454 80.74 -0.01 35.80
CA LEU A 454 79.56 -0.35 34.99
C LEU A 454 78.65 -1.36 35.72
N HIS A 455 79.23 -2.35 36.39
CA HIS A 455 78.50 -3.32 37.20
C HIS A 455 77.79 -2.66 38.40
N GLU A 456 78.45 -1.74 39.11
CA GLU A 456 77.86 -1.02 40.24
C GLU A 456 76.64 -0.18 39.80
N LYS A 457 76.77 0.57 38.70
CA LYS A 457 75.66 1.34 38.13
C LYS A 457 74.48 0.45 37.70
N ALA A 458 74.77 -0.71 37.11
CA ALA A 458 73.75 -1.67 36.70
C ALA A 458 73.09 -2.40 37.90
N SER A 459 73.78 -2.54 39.02
CA SER A 459 73.23 -3.11 40.26
C SER A 459 72.17 -2.20 40.87
N PHE A 460 72.43 -0.89 40.88
CA PHE A 460 71.48 0.11 41.35
C PHE A 460 70.17 0.09 40.54
N THR A 461 70.26 0.11 39.21
CA THR A 461 69.08 0.07 38.33
C THR A 461 68.27 -1.22 38.48
N ASN A 462 68.94 -2.36 38.70
CA ASN A 462 68.26 -3.64 38.95
C ASN A 462 67.47 -3.62 40.27
N THR A 463 68.03 -3.00 41.32
CA THR A 463 67.35 -2.82 42.61
C THR A 463 66.09 -1.96 42.47
N GLU A 464 66.16 -0.90 41.66
CA GLU A 464 64.99 -0.07 41.35
C GLU A 464 63.93 -0.82 40.54
N LEU A 465 64.34 -1.65 39.59
CA LEU A 465 63.44 -2.50 38.81
C LEU A 465 62.67 -3.50 39.71
N HIS A 466 63.38 -4.15 40.65
CA HIS A 466 62.75 -5.02 41.64
C HIS A 466 61.76 -4.27 42.55
N ARG A 467 62.09 -3.05 42.97
CA ARG A 467 61.19 -2.21 43.77
C ARG A 467 59.92 -1.84 42.99
N ALA A 468 60.05 -1.45 41.72
CA ALA A 468 58.93 -1.11 40.85
C ALA A 468 58.03 -2.31 40.57
N MET A 469 58.60 -3.49 40.34
CA MET A 469 57.83 -4.73 40.10
C MET A 469 57.05 -5.17 41.34
N ASN A 470 57.61 -5.01 42.54
CA ASN A 470 56.91 -5.35 43.79
C ASN A 470 55.69 -4.46 44.04
N LEU A 471 55.69 -3.21 43.57
CA LEU A 471 54.53 -2.30 43.67
C LEU A 471 53.30 -2.84 42.90
N HIS A 472 53.52 -3.46 41.74
CA HIS A 472 52.44 -3.96 40.87
C HIS A 472 52.09 -5.44 41.08
N LEU A 473 52.89 -6.16 41.88
CA LEU A 473 52.77 -7.61 42.05
C LEU A 473 51.40 -8.08 42.51
N GLY A 474 50.72 -7.34 43.39
CA GLY A 474 49.38 -7.67 43.87
C GLY A 474 48.34 -7.68 42.75
N ASN A 475 48.35 -6.64 41.91
CA ASN A 475 47.44 -6.51 40.77
C ASN A 475 47.75 -7.53 39.66
N LEU A 476 49.03 -7.79 39.40
CA LEU A 476 49.47 -8.76 38.40
C LEU A 476 49.13 -10.20 38.81
N ARG A 477 49.18 -10.52 40.11
CA ARG A 477 48.71 -11.81 40.64
C ARG A 477 47.21 -11.97 40.44
N LEU A 478 46.43 -10.92 40.66
CA LEU A 478 44.98 -10.93 40.42
C LEU A 478 44.69 -11.15 38.92
N LEU A 479 45.38 -10.43 38.04
CA LEU A 479 45.23 -10.56 36.58
C LEU A 479 45.69 -11.93 36.04
N GLY A 480 46.68 -12.55 36.67
CA GLY A 480 47.16 -13.90 36.34
C GLY A 480 46.34 -15.04 36.95
N GLY A 481 45.28 -14.74 37.72
CA GLY A 481 44.39 -15.72 38.33
C GLY A 481 43.19 -16.10 37.46
N PRO A 482 42.30 -16.98 37.95
CA PRO A 482 41.04 -17.32 37.28
C PRO A 482 40.13 -16.10 37.09
N LEU A 483 39.42 -16.05 35.96
CA LEU A 483 38.47 -14.97 35.61
C LEU A 483 37.44 -14.68 36.71
N GLU A 484 37.01 -15.69 37.47
CA GLU A 484 36.07 -15.53 38.58
C GLU A 484 36.63 -14.70 39.74
N GLN A 485 37.94 -14.80 40.01
CA GLN A 485 38.60 -14.02 41.07
C GLN A 485 38.73 -12.55 40.66
N VAL A 486 39.04 -12.29 39.38
CA VAL A 486 39.05 -10.94 38.80
C VAL A 486 37.65 -10.34 38.88
N ARG A 487 36.62 -11.11 38.52
CA ARG A 487 35.22 -10.66 38.58
C ARG A 487 34.77 -10.33 39.99
N ALA A 488 35.17 -11.12 40.99
CA ALA A 488 34.84 -10.88 42.40
C ALA A 488 35.57 -9.66 43.00
N ALA A 489 36.73 -9.29 42.47
CA ALA A 489 37.48 -8.11 42.92
C ALA A 489 36.94 -6.79 42.36
N LEU A 490 36.10 -6.84 41.31
CA LEU A 490 35.51 -5.66 40.72
C LEU A 490 34.31 -5.16 41.54
N PRO A 491 34.14 -3.84 41.75
CA PRO A 491 33.00 -3.29 42.45
C PRO A 491 31.67 -3.66 41.78
N THR A 492 30.76 -4.27 42.54
CA THR A 492 29.40 -4.58 42.09
C THR A 492 28.38 -3.74 42.84
N PRO A 493 27.31 -3.26 42.19
CA PRO A 493 26.30 -2.46 42.85
C PRO A 493 25.42 -3.32 43.78
N SER A 494 25.34 -2.95 45.07
CA SER A 494 24.39 -3.53 46.03
C SER A 494 23.09 -2.72 46.04
N LEU A 495 22.13 -3.16 45.24
CA LEU A 495 20.80 -2.54 45.17
C LEU A 495 19.80 -3.29 46.05
N SER A 496 18.94 -2.56 46.76
CA SER A 496 17.80 -3.14 47.48
C SER A 496 16.74 -3.68 46.50
N GLU A 497 15.82 -4.52 46.97
CA GLU A 497 14.69 -4.97 46.14
C GLU A 497 13.81 -3.80 45.67
N ASP A 498 13.67 -2.76 46.50
CA ASP A 498 12.93 -1.54 46.13
C ASP A 498 13.64 -0.77 44.99
N ASP A 499 14.97 -0.67 45.02
CA ASP A 499 15.74 -0.02 43.95
C ASP A 499 15.63 -0.77 42.63
N LYS A 500 15.62 -2.11 42.67
CA LYS A 500 15.41 -2.96 41.49
C LYS A 500 14.01 -2.73 40.90
N GLN A 501 12.98 -2.58 41.74
CA GLN A 501 11.63 -2.26 41.29
C GLN A 501 11.55 -0.87 40.66
N VAL A 502 12.22 0.14 41.22
CA VAL A 502 12.30 1.50 40.64
C VAL A 502 12.95 1.46 39.25
N LEU A 503 14.04 0.71 39.10
CA LEU A 503 14.71 0.49 37.80
C LEU A 503 13.81 -0.20 36.78
N GLN A 504 13.11 -1.27 37.18
CA GLN A 504 12.18 -1.97 36.29
C GLN A 504 11.02 -1.07 35.86
N ASN A 505 10.46 -0.28 36.78
CA ASN A 505 9.39 0.65 36.46
C ASN A 505 9.85 1.74 35.49
N LEU A 506 11.03 2.33 35.68
CA LEU A 506 11.59 3.31 34.74
C LEU A 506 11.83 2.71 33.36
N LYS A 507 12.41 1.49 33.28
CA LYS A 507 12.59 0.77 32.01
C LYS A 507 11.26 0.54 31.28
N ARG A 508 10.21 0.16 32.01
CA ARG A 508 8.86 -0.03 31.44
C ARG A 508 8.29 1.28 30.88
N ILE A 509 8.44 2.39 31.59
CA ILE A 509 7.93 3.69 31.13
C ILE A 509 8.72 4.19 29.91
N LEU A 510 10.05 4.04 29.90
CA LEU A 510 10.88 4.38 28.74
C LEU A 510 10.53 3.54 27.51
N ALA A 511 10.26 2.24 27.69
CA ALA A 511 9.76 1.39 26.61
C ALA A 511 8.42 1.89 26.06
N LYS A 512 7.51 2.35 26.94
CA LYS A 512 6.23 2.93 26.52
C LYS A 512 6.38 4.25 25.77
N VAL A 513 7.33 5.10 26.16
CA VAL A 513 7.67 6.34 25.43
C VAL A 513 8.16 6.02 24.03
N GLN A 514 9.05 5.03 23.90
CA GLN A 514 9.58 4.58 22.61
C GLN A 514 8.46 4.01 21.73
N GLU A 515 7.63 3.12 22.28
CA GLU A 515 6.46 2.56 21.58
C GLU A 515 5.52 3.66 21.07
N MET A 516 5.21 4.67 21.90
CA MET A 516 4.35 5.79 21.52
C MET A 516 4.96 6.63 20.39
N ARG A 517 6.29 6.82 20.40
CA ARG A 517 7.03 7.52 19.34
C ARG A 517 6.99 6.73 18.03
N ASP A 518 7.26 5.42 18.09
CA ASP A 518 7.25 4.55 16.91
C ASP A 518 5.86 4.46 16.29
N GLN A 519 4.81 4.36 17.12
CA GLN A 519 3.42 4.45 16.69
C GLN A 519 3.12 5.77 15.98
N ARG A 520 3.58 6.90 16.53
CA ARG A 520 3.37 8.21 15.90
C ARG A 520 4.05 8.32 14.56
N MET A 521 5.32 7.91 14.47
CA MET A 521 6.06 7.94 13.19
C MET A 521 5.36 7.06 12.13
N SER A 522 4.89 5.88 12.51
CA SER A 522 4.13 5.00 11.61
C SER A 522 2.80 5.63 11.17
N LEU A 523 2.02 6.19 12.09
CA LEU A 523 0.72 6.82 11.79
C LEU A 523 0.90 8.06 10.90
N GLU A 524 1.92 8.86 11.17
CA GLU A 524 2.25 10.03 10.36
C GLU A 524 2.71 9.63 8.96
N GLN A 525 3.56 8.60 8.83
CA GLN A 525 3.99 8.08 7.54
C GLN A 525 2.80 7.56 6.73
N GLN A 526 1.92 6.77 7.34
CA GLN A 526 0.70 6.27 6.68
C GLN A 526 -0.20 7.43 6.20
N LEU A 527 -0.37 8.46 7.02
CA LEU A 527 -1.13 9.65 6.65
C LEU A 527 -0.49 10.39 5.48
N ARG A 528 0.83 10.58 5.49
CA ARG A 528 1.58 11.23 4.40
C ARG A 528 1.46 10.44 3.08
N GLU A 529 1.60 9.13 3.13
CA GLU A 529 1.47 8.27 1.95
C GLU A 529 0.05 8.27 1.38
N MET A 530 -0.98 8.23 2.23
CA MET A 530 -2.38 8.35 1.80
C MET A 530 -2.66 9.70 1.14
N ILE A 531 -2.16 10.79 1.74
CA ILE A 531 -2.30 12.14 1.18
C ILE A 531 -1.60 12.27 -0.18
N GLN A 532 -0.43 11.63 -0.34
CA GLN A 532 0.34 11.70 -1.58
C GLN A 532 -0.31 10.91 -2.73
N LYS A 533 -0.90 9.74 -2.42
CA LYS A 533 -1.57 8.88 -3.41
C LYS A 533 -3.00 9.32 -3.72
N ASP A 534 -3.57 10.21 -2.92
CA ASP A 534 -4.92 10.70 -3.10
C ASP A 534 -5.02 11.73 -4.23
N ASP A 535 -5.39 11.26 -5.42
CA ASP A 535 -5.75 12.09 -6.57
C ASP A 535 -7.24 11.93 -6.91
N ILE A 536 -8.01 12.98 -6.67
CA ILE A 536 -9.46 13.02 -6.95
C ILE A 536 -9.78 13.66 -8.30
N THR A 537 -8.78 13.98 -9.12
CA THR A 537 -8.94 14.74 -10.37
C THR A 537 -9.90 14.03 -11.33
N THR A 538 -9.83 12.70 -11.46
CA THR A 538 -10.75 11.93 -12.31
C THR A 538 -12.20 12.03 -11.85
N SER A 539 -12.45 11.93 -10.54
CA SER A 539 -13.81 12.07 -10.00
C SER A 539 -14.34 13.50 -10.12
N LEU A 540 -13.47 14.51 -10.04
CA LEU A 540 -13.86 15.91 -10.19
C LEU A 540 -14.26 16.28 -11.63
N VAL A 541 -13.69 15.62 -12.63
CA VAL A 541 -14.05 15.87 -14.04
C VAL A 541 -15.46 15.40 -14.34
N THR A 542 -15.92 14.33 -13.70
CA THR A 542 -17.25 13.73 -13.96
C THR A 542 -18.34 14.22 -13.02
N THR A 543 -18.01 15.00 -11.99
CA THR A 543 -18.97 15.45 -10.96
C THR A 543 -19.44 16.87 -11.23
N ASP A 544 -20.74 17.09 -11.11
CA ASP A 544 -21.33 18.42 -11.29
C ASP A 544 -20.85 19.44 -10.23
N ARG A 545 -20.82 20.71 -10.63
CA ARG A 545 -20.36 21.83 -9.79
C ARG A 545 -21.11 21.97 -8.45
N SER A 546 -22.39 21.61 -8.42
CA SER A 546 -23.24 21.64 -7.23
C SER A 546 -22.89 20.55 -6.20
N GLU A 547 -22.29 19.44 -6.64
CA GLU A 547 -22.03 18.27 -5.80
C GLU A 547 -20.56 18.18 -5.32
N MET A 548 -19.67 19.01 -5.87
CA MET A 548 -18.25 19.05 -5.50
C MET A 548 -17.99 19.20 -3.99
N LYS A 549 -18.81 19.98 -3.27
CA LYS A 549 -18.66 20.13 -1.81
C LYS A 549 -18.92 18.82 -1.06
N LYS A 550 -19.96 18.07 -1.45
CA LYS A 550 -20.28 16.77 -0.86
C LYS A 550 -19.18 15.77 -1.18
N LEU A 551 -18.68 15.77 -2.42
CA LEU A 551 -17.55 14.92 -2.81
C LEU A 551 -16.32 15.21 -1.96
N PHE A 552 -15.99 16.47 -1.67
CA PHE A 552 -14.87 16.81 -0.78
C PHE A 552 -15.07 16.28 0.64
N GLU A 553 -16.26 16.44 1.22
CA GLU A 553 -16.57 15.93 2.56
C GLU A 553 -16.45 14.40 2.62
N GLU A 554 -16.98 13.68 1.63
CA GLU A 554 -16.87 12.23 1.55
C GLU A 554 -15.43 11.76 1.37
N GLN A 555 -14.67 12.45 0.50
CA GLN A 555 -13.26 12.13 0.26
C GLN A 555 -12.38 12.44 1.47
N LEU A 556 -12.72 13.43 2.31
CA LEU A 556 -11.96 13.74 3.52
C LEU A 556 -12.19 12.75 4.66
N LYS A 557 -13.35 12.06 4.70
CA LYS A 557 -13.66 11.06 5.75
C LYS A 557 -12.66 9.91 5.82
N LYS A 558 -11.98 9.58 4.71
CA LYS A 558 -10.95 8.51 4.69
C LYS A 558 -9.77 8.79 5.62
N TYR A 559 -9.54 10.04 6.00
CA TYR A 559 -8.46 10.44 6.92
C TYR A 559 -8.88 10.44 8.39
N ASP A 560 -10.18 10.38 8.70
CA ASP A 560 -10.68 10.63 10.05
C ASP A 560 -10.21 9.58 11.05
N GLN A 561 -10.15 8.31 10.64
CA GLN A 561 -9.66 7.24 11.52
C GLN A 561 -8.20 7.46 11.94
N LEU A 562 -7.31 7.83 11.00
CA LEU A 562 -5.91 8.12 11.31
C LEU A 562 -5.75 9.38 12.17
N LYS A 563 -6.56 10.42 11.92
CA LYS A 563 -6.59 11.61 12.77
C LYS A 563 -6.97 11.27 14.22
N VAL A 564 -7.99 10.45 14.42
CA VAL A 564 -8.42 10.01 15.76
C VAL A 564 -7.29 9.25 16.47
N TYR A 565 -6.58 8.35 15.78
CA TYR A 565 -5.45 7.64 16.38
C TYR A 565 -4.28 8.57 16.76
N LEU A 566 -3.96 9.55 15.90
CA LEU A 566 -2.94 10.55 16.22
C LEU A 566 -3.35 11.42 17.41
N GLU A 567 -4.62 11.84 17.49
CA GLU A 567 -5.17 12.60 18.60
C GLU A 567 -5.09 11.82 19.92
N GLN A 568 -5.48 10.55 19.90
CA GLN A 568 -5.38 9.67 21.06
C GLN A 568 -3.92 9.46 21.50
N ASN A 569 -2.99 9.22 20.57
CA ASN A 569 -1.56 9.09 20.86
C ASN A 569 -0.99 10.37 21.50
N LEU A 570 -1.41 11.53 21.03
CA LEU A 570 -0.96 12.83 21.56
C LEU A 570 -1.58 13.17 22.91
N ALA A 571 -2.84 12.79 23.14
CA ALA A 571 -3.45 12.90 24.46
C ALA A 571 -2.76 11.97 25.47
N ALA A 572 -2.36 10.77 25.05
CA ALA A 572 -1.64 9.82 25.90
C ALA A 572 -0.24 10.32 26.32
N GLN A 573 0.44 11.12 25.48
CA GLN A 573 1.77 11.67 25.77
C GLN A 573 1.82 12.44 27.10
N GLU A 574 0.80 13.25 27.40
CA GLU A 574 0.79 14.04 28.64
C GLU A 574 0.84 13.14 29.88
N ASN A 575 0.08 12.04 29.87
CA ASN A 575 0.04 11.08 30.97
C ASN A 575 1.36 10.31 31.10
N VAL A 576 1.96 9.91 29.98
CA VAL A 576 3.25 9.18 29.98
C VAL A 576 4.39 10.09 30.47
N LEU A 577 4.41 11.36 30.08
CA LEU A 577 5.42 12.32 30.55
C LEU A 577 5.32 12.60 32.05
N LYS A 578 4.11 12.71 32.60
CA LYS A 578 3.88 12.80 34.06
C LYS A 578 4.44 11.56 34.77
N ALA A 579 4.08 10.37 34.30
CA ALA A 579 4.59 9.11 34.87
C ALA A 579 6.12 8.97 34.77
N LEU A 580 6.72 9.41 33.66
CA LEU A 580 8.18 9.42 33.48
C LEU A 580 8.85 10.38 34.47
N THR A 581 8.26 11.55 34.70
CA THR A 581 8.78 12.54 35.65
C THR A 581 8.80 11.95 37.07
N ASP A 582 7.69 11.36 37.50
CA ASP A 582 7.57 10.72 38.82
C ASP A 582 8.55 9.56 38.99
N ALA A 583 8.69 8.72 37.95
CA ALA A 583 9.63 7.60 37.98
C ALA A 583 11.10 8.08 38.00
N ASN A 584 11.43 9.15 37.28
CA ASN A 584 12.77 9.72 37.24
C ASN A 584 13.17 10.37 38.58
N VAL A 585 12.22 11.01 39.27
CA VAL A 585 12.45 11.52 40.63
C VAL A 585 12.82 10.39 41.59
N LYS A 586 12.07 9.28 41.56
CA LYS A 586 12.37 8.09 42.38
C LYS A 586 13.71 7.42 42.00
N TYR A 587 14.06 7.44 40.72
CA TYR A 587 15.33 6.88 40.21
C TYR A 587 16.57 7.71 40.59
N ALA A 588 16.42 9.00 40.96
CA ALA A 588 17.56 9.88 41.21
C ALA A 588 18.54 9.34 42.28
N ALA A 589 18.02 8.72 43.35
CA ALA A 589 18.84 8.12 44.41
C ALA A 589 19.61 6.88 43.90
N VAL A 590 18.92 5.99 43.17
CA VAL A 590 19.52 4.80 42.55
C VAL A 590 20.60 5.18 41.54
N ARG A 591 20.35 6.21 40.72
CA ARG A 591 21.31 6.73 39.75
C ARG A 591 22.60 7.20 40.42
N LYS A 592 22.50 7.91 41.55
CA LYS A 592 23.66 8.36 42.31
C LYS A 592 24.48 7.17 42.82
N ALA A 593 23.82 6.18 43.42
CA ALA A 593 24.48 4.97 43.91
C ALA A 593 25.19 4.19 42.77
N LEU A 594 24.53 4.05 41.62
CA LEU A 594 25.12 3.40 40.45
C LEU A 594 26.32 4.18 39.89
N ALA A 595 26.26 5.51 39.81
CA ALA A 595 27.35 6.34 39.34
C ALA A 595 28.59 6.27 40.25
N GLU A 596 28.39 6.17 41.56
CA GLU A 596 29.49 5.97 42.52
C GLU A 596 30.16 4.60 42.33
N VAL A 597 29.39 3.54 42.07
CA VAL A 597 29.92 2.20 41.79
C VAL A 597 30.64 2.17 40.45
N GLU A 598 30.09 2.80 39.41
CA GLU A 598 30.71 2.93 38.10
C GLU A 598 32.04 3.67 38.17
N HIS A 599 32.10 4.76 38.94
CA HIS A 599 33.35 5.49 39.17
C HIS A 599 34.40 4.61 39.83
N LYS A 600 34.04 3.91 40.93
CA LYS A 600 34.93 2.95 41.60
C LYS A 600 35.38 1.83 40.68
N TRP A 601 34.48 1.30 39.85
CA TRP A 601 34.78 0.26 38.89
C TRP A 601 35.79 0.75 37.85
N ASN A 602 35.55 1.91 37.24
CA ASN A 602 36.46 2.52 36.26
C ASN A 602 37.84 2.79 36.86
N THR A 603 37.92 3.34 38.08
CA THR A 603 39.20 3.55 38.78
C THR A 603 39.93 2.24 39.04
N THR A 604 39.22 1.19 39.46
CA THR A 604 39.80 -0.14 39.71
C THR A 604 40.36 -0.75 38.43
N VAL A 605 39.58 -0.71 37.34
CA VAL A 605 40.00 -1.20 36.02
C VAL A 605 41.19 -0.41 35.49
N GLN A 606 41.17 0.92 35.58
CA GLN A 606 42.29 1.76 35.16
C GLN A 606 43.57 1.45 35.95
N THR A 607 43.45 1.16 37.25
CA THR A 607 44.58 0.74 38.09
C THR A 607 45.16 -0.61 37.66
N LEU A 608 44.30 -1.56 37.28
CA LEU A 608 44.72 -2.87 36.75
C LEU A 608 45.40 -2.73 35.38
N VAL A 609 44.84 -1.93 34.47
CA VAL A 609 45.43 -1.64 33.16
C VAL A 609 46.79 -0.98 33.32
N ALA A 610 46.90 0.07 34.14
CA ALA A 610 48.17 0.74 34.41
C ALA A 610 49.21 -0.20 35.04
N SER A 611 48.78 -1.17 35.85
CA SER A 611 49.68 -2.19 36.41
C SER A 611 50.18 -3.18 35.37
N TYR A 612 49.36 -3.50 34.35
CA TYR A 612 49.75 -4.35 33.23
C TYR A 612 50.69 -3.61 32.25
N GLU A 613 50.39 -2.36 31.90
CA GLU A 613 51.28 -1.51 31.09
C GLU A 613 52.65 -1.35 31.75
N ALA A 614 52.67 -1.07 33.06
CA ALA A 614 53.91 -1.01 33.84
C ALA A 614 54.65 -2.35 33.84
N TYR A 615 53.95 -3.48 33.82
CA TYR A 615 54.57 -4.80 33.72
C TYR A 615 55.23 -5.04 32.36
N GLU A 616 54.58 -4.65 31.25
CA GLU A 616 55.19 -4.78 29.91
C GLU A 616 56.49 -3.98 29.81
N ASP A 617 56.49 -2.74 30.31
CA ASP A 617 57.68 -1.88 30.38
C ASP A 617 58.77 -2.49 31.30
N LEU A 618 58.39 -3.02 32.46
CA LEU A 618 59.32 -3.66 33.39
C LEU A 618 59.91 -4.96 32.81
N MET A 619 59.13 -5.74 32.07
CA MET A 619 59.62 -6.94 31.38
C MET A 619 60.62 -6.60 30.28
N LYS A 620 60.36 -5.53 29.51
CA LYS A 620 61.32 -5.04 28.51
C LYS A 620 62.63 -4.59 29.16
N LYS A 621 62.56 -3.79 30.23
CA LYS A 621 63.74 -3.35 31.00
C LYS A 621 64.48 -4.51 31.65
N SER A 622 63.77 -5.53 32.13
CA SER A 622 64.37 -6.74 32.69
C SER A 622 65.13 -7.53 31.62
N GLN A 623 64.57 -7.62 30.40
CA GLN A 623 65.23 -8.27 29.27
C GLN A 623 66.48 -7.48 28.82
N GLU A 624 66.38 -6.14 28.71
CA GLU A 624 67.54 -5.28 28.42
C GLU A 624 68.65 -5.44 29.48
N GLY A 625 68.26 -5.52 30.76
CA GLY A 625 69.19 -5.81 31.85
C GLY A 625 69.87 -7.17 31.70
N LYS A 626 69.13 -8.21 31.30
CA LYS A 626 69.67 -9.55 31.06
C LYS A 626 70.66 -9.56 29.90
N ASP A 627 70.31 -8.91 28.80
CA ASP A 627 71.17 -8.81 27.62
C ASP A 627 72.47 -8.05 27.96
N PHE A 628 72.36 -6.98 28.76
CA PHE A 628 73.52 -6.24 29.29
C PHE A 628 74.43 -7.12 30.14
N TYR A 629 73.89 -7.86 31.11
CA TYR A 629 74.72 -8.74 31.96
C TYR A 629 75.33 -9.89 31.17
N THR A 630 74.66 -10.42 30.16
CA THR A 630 75.21 -11.47 29.27
C THR A 630 76.37 -10.94 28.42
N ASP A 631 76.26 -9.71 27.90
CA ASP A 631 77.36 -9.05 27.18
C ASP A 631 78.53 -8.69 28.11
N LEU A 632 78.22 -8.22 29.33
CA LEU A 632 79.23 -7.92 30.34
C LEU A 632 79.94 -9.18 30.82
N GLU A 633 79.23 -10.31 30.95
CA GLU A 633 79.80 -11.63 31.24
C GLU A 633 80.76 -12.06 30.14
N GLY A 634 80.36 -11.96 28.87
CA GLY A 634 81.24 -12.28 27.74
C GLY A 634 82.48 -11.39 27.68
N LYS A 635 82.37 -10.12 28.05
CA LYS A 635 83.50 -9.18 28.15
C LYS A 635 84.39 -9.47 29.35
N ALA A 636 83.80 -9.74 30.51
CA ALA A 636 84.52 -10.09 31.74
C ALA A 636 85.26 -11.43 31.58
N ALA A 637 84.65 -12.45 30.97
CA ALA A 637 85.30 -13.73 30.69
C ALA A 637 86.51 -13.57 29.75
N LYS A 638 86.39 -12.79 28.68
CA LYS A 638 87.52 -12.47 27.79
C LYS A 638 88.61 -11.67 28.51
N LEU A 639 88.22 -10.74 29.37
CA LEU A 639 89.16 -9.98 30.18
C LEU A 639 89.87 -10.88 31.20
N LEU A 640 89.18 -11.86 31.78
CA LEU A 640 89.73 -12.86 32.68
C LEU A 640 90.75 -13.75 31.98
N GLU A 641 90.46 -14.22 30.76
CA GLU A 641 91.44 -14.96 29.95
C GLU A 641 92.67 -14.11 29.62
N ARG A 642 92.49 -12.84 29.24
CA ARG A 642 93.61 -11.90 29.00
C ARG A 642 94.39 -11.60 30.26
N ALA A 643 93.73 -11.42 31.40
CA ALA A 643 94.36 -11.20 32.69
C ALA A 643 95.24 -12.40 33.06
N ARG A 644 94.69 -13.62 32.97
CA ARG A 644 95.45 -14.86 33.20
C ARG A 644 96.65 -14.98 32.26
N ALA A 645 96.48 -14.72 30.97
CA ALA A 645 97.57 -14.78 30.00
C ALA A 645 98.63 -13.70 30.25
N ALA A 646 98.23 -12.48 30.63
CA ALA A 646 99.13 -11.39 30.94
C ALA A 646 99.91 -11.64 32.25
N CYS A 647 99.25 -12.17 33.29
CA CYS A 647 99.90 -12.60 34.53
C CYS A 647 100.88 -13.75 34.26
N GLN A 648 100.53 -14.75 33.44
CA GLN A 648 101.45 -15.84 33.07
C GLN A 648 102.67 -15.33 32.28
N ALA A 649 102.47 -14.37 31.37
CA ALA A 649 103.57 -13.75 30.63
C ALA A 649 104.46 -12.88 31.55
N SER A 650 103.87 -12.18 32.51
CA SER A 650 104.58 -11.45 33.57
C SER A 650 105.39 -12.41 34.44
N GLU A 651 104.80 -13.50 34.89
CA GLU A 651 105.46 -14.54 35.68
C GLU A 651 106.62 -15.22 34.93
N ALA A 652 106.43 -15.56 33.65
CA ALA A 652 107.49 -16.10 32.80
C ALA A 652 108.63 -15.08 32.60
N HIS A 653 108.30 -13.79 32.47
CA HIS A 653 109.30 -12.73 32.39
C HIS A 653 110.06 -12.56 33.72
N ARG A 654 109.38 -12.68 34.87
CA ARG A 654 110.00 -12.71 36.20
C ARG A 654 110.97 -13.88 36.34
N GLN A 655 110.56 -15.07 35.91
CA GLN A 655 111.40 -16.26 35.95
C GLN A 655 112.65 -16.09 35.08
N GLN A 656 112.52 -15.56 33.86
CA GLN A 656 113.68 -15.23 33.02
C GLN A 656 114.62 -14.18 33.63
N LEU A 657 114.07 -13.22 34.40
CA LEU A 657 114.86 -12.21 35.12
C LEU A 657 115.56 -12.79 36.36
N LEU A 658 115.02 -13.84 36.97
CA LEU A 658 115.62 -14.53 38.12
C LEU A 658 116.65 -15.59 37.69
N GLU A 659 116.52 -16.16 36.49
CA GLU A 659 117.50 -17.10 35.90
C GLU A 659 118.72 -16.40 35.29
N ARG A 660 118.61 -15.11 34.95
CA ARG A 660 119.71 -14.24 34.52
C ARG A 660 120.47 -13.67 35.71
#